data_AF-A0A1Q7LQQ1-F1
#
_entry.id   AF-A0A1Q7LQQ1-F1
#
_cell.length_a   1.000
_cell.length_b   1.000
_cell.length_c   1.000
_cell.angle_alpha   90.00
_cell.angle_beta   90.00
_cell.angle_gamma   90.00
#
_symmetry.space_group_name_H-M   'P 1'
#
loop_
_entity.id
_entity.type
_entity.pdbx_description
1 polymer ?
#
loop_
_entity_poly.entity_id
_entity_poly.type
_entity_poly.pdbx_seq_one_letter_code
_entity_poly.pdbx_strand_id
1 'polypeptide(L)'
;MTDPFAELNAALAGHYIIDRELGRGGMARVYLARDVRHERFVALKTLRPEIAMALGRERFLREIKLAARLQHPNILPVYDSGVADGLLFYVMPFVEGESLRERLEREPQLPLDDALQIAREVADALSYAHSHDVVHRDIKPENIMLSGGHAIVTDFGIARAVSAAGGDKLTETGLAIGTPAYMPPEQAAGTGQVDRRSDIYSLACVLYETLAGQPPFTGPTAQAIMARHSLDSVPRLKIVREAIPDALETVIERALEKVPADRYQTAEQFSNALTTASTGRISRVTGGRRPTPPGRPRWRRPIPVAGGLLLLAALTWLVIGRRGPARPSGTGMDVRRVAVLYFQDQSPDSSLGYLAAGLTEGLIHQLAEVRSLDVVSRNGVLPYRNVDLPRDSIARALGAGTLVEGTVEPVRDRVRVTVRLVDGYSGADLLRRATFEQPSANLLQIRDSLAGEVARVLRERLGEEVRLREERAGTRSTEAWTRVQQAEAIRKDGESLAQAGKMDSAMALFARTDSTLASAERADPTWIDPIVLRGQLVERRVRLTRNPALIEQGLAHTARALAIAPEDPGAIELRGTLRYRRWQLARPPNPQQAAALLDDARKDLERATNMEPTLASAYATLSSLYYQTKDLQGAALAARRAYEEDAYLTNAADILGRLFFTSYDLDQQRQAQRWCQEGVRRFARDFRFLECQLYMMTRLEDPDIPRAWRLLAGIDSLVPAQRRQVIHLREQMLVAATIARAGLKDSAHQVIERSRGTPELDPDHDLVAMEAFVRTLLGEQDEAIRLLQRYVAANPEHSFRVGGDIFWWWWDLQKHPGFQALARPRS
;
A
#
# COMPACT_ATOMS: atom_id res chain seq x y z
N MET A 1 -17.18 21.22 -39.65
CA MET A 1 -16.92 21.67 -38.27
C MET A 1 -15.90 22.78 -38.37
N THR A 2 -16.26 23.99 -37.96
CA THR A 2 -15.39 25.17 -37.92
C THR A 2 -14.26 24.97 -36.91
N ASP A 3 -13.12 25.60 -37.17
CA ASP A 3 -11.94 25.56 -36.30
C ASP A 3 -12.17 26.46 -35.08
N PRO A 4 -12.27 25.90 -33.84
CA PRO A 4 -12.50 26.69 -32.63
C PRO A 4 -11.43 27.77 -32.37
N PHE A 5 -10.24 27.59 -32.94
CA PHE A 5 -9.17 28.59 -32.87
C PHE A 5 -9.49 29.83 -33.70
N ALA A 6 -10.08 29.65 -34.89
CA ALA A 6 -10.45 30.73 -35.77
C ALA A 6 -11.60 31.58 -35.20
N GLU A 7 -12.56 30.95 -34.52
CA GLU A 7 -13.70 31.63 -33.88
C GLU A 7 -13.27 32.48 -32.68
N LEU A 8 -12.42 31.93 -31.79
CA LEU A 8 -11.86 32.68 -30.65
C LEU A 8 -10.95 33.84 -31.10
N ASN A 9 -10.11 33.62 -32.12
CA ASN A 9 -9.24 34.67 -32.64
C ASN A 9 -10.07 35.79 -33.30
N ALA A 10 -11.13 35.45 -34.04
CA ALA A 10 -12.04 36.44 -34.62
C ALA A 10 -12.80 37.23 -33.53
N ALA A 11 -13.26 36.56 -32.47
CA ALA A 11 -13.97 37.20 -31.36
C ALA A 11 -13.10 38.19 -30.57
N LEU A 12 -11.78 37.97 -30.54
CA LEU A 12 -10.83 38.79 -29.78
C LEU A 12 -10.03 39.78 -30.63
N ALA A 13 -10.08 39.70 -31.96
CA ALA A 13 -9.21 40.42 -32.90
C ALA A 13 -9.13 41.95 -32.70
N GLY A 14 -10.18 42.57 -32.12
CA GLY A 14 -10.20 44.01 -31.80
C GLY A 14 -9.35 44.41 -30.58
N HIS A 15 -8.93 43.46 -29.76
CA HIS A 15 -8.19 43.69 -28.51
C HIS A 15 -6.91 42.84 -28.42
N TYR A 16 -7.02 41.55 -28.78
CA TYR A 16 -5.94 40.57 -28.71
C TYR A 16 -5.89 39.76 -29.99
N ILE A 17 -4.70 39.71 -30.60
CA ILE A 17 -4.44 38.82 -31.75
C ILE A 17 -3.73 37.60 -31.22
N ILE A 18 -4.34 36.42 -31.36
CA ILE A 18 -3.74 35.17 -30.92
C ILE A 18 -2.65 34.76 -31.92
N ASP A 19 -1.44 34.52 -31.43
CA ASP A 19 -0.29 34.10 -32.23
C ASP A 19 -0.23 32.56 -32.27
N ARG A 20 -0.07 31.93 -31.09
CA ARG A 20 0.03 30.47 -30.96
C ARG A 20 -0.42 29.96 -29.60
N GLU A 21 -0.74 28.67 -29.51
CA GLU A 21 -0.95 28.00 -28.23
C GLU A 21 0.40 27.82 -27.50
N LEU A 22 0.46 28.22 -26.23
CA LEU A 22 1.61 28.01 -25.34
C LEU A 22 1.50 26.69 -24.58
N GLY A 23 0.28 26.27 -24.25
CA GLY A 23 0.05 24.99 -23.58
C GLY A 23 -1.41 24.72 -23.26
N ARG A 24 -1.69 23.46 -22.96
CA ARG A 24 -3.03 22.96 -22.62
C ARG A 24 -2.97 22.13 -21.35
N GLY A 25 -3.82 22.48 -20.38
CA GLY A 25 -4.02 21.73 -19.15
C GLY A 25 -5.43 21.12 -19.04
N GLY A 26 -5.68 20.42 -17.93
CA GLY A 26 -6.99 19.81 -17.66
C GLY A 26 -8.15 20.81 -17.56
N MET A 27 -7.86 22.04 -17.12
CA MET A 27 -8.87 23.07 -16.84
C MET A 27 -8.90 24.21 -17.87
N ALA A 28 -7.79 24.48 -18.56
CA ALA A 28 -7.63 25.68 -19.39
C ALA A 28 -6.65 25.46 -20.56
N ARG A 29 -6.73 26.34 -21.55
CA ARG A 29 -5.72 26.51 -22.61
C ARG A 29 -5.08 27.88 -22.47
N VAL A 30 -3.79 27.99 -22.78
CA VAL A 30 -3.01 29.22 -22.70
C VAL A 30 -2.46 29.55 -24.07
N TYR A 31 -2.65 30.78 -24.49
CA TYR A 31 -2.24 31.30 -25.79
C TYR A 31 -1.25 32.45 -25.60
N LEU A 32 -0.27 32.52 -26.48
CA LEU A 32 0.50 33.74 -26.70
C LEU A 32 -0.37 34.63 -27.57
N ALA A 33 -0.63 35.85 -27.11
CA ALA A 33 -1.38 36.83 -27.86
C ALA A 33 -0.66 38.18 -27.84
N ARG A 34 -0.92 38.99 -28.87
CA ARG A 34 -0.48 40.38 -28.94
C ARG A 34 -1.63 41.28 -28.51
N ASP A 35 -1.43 42.03 -27.44
CA ASP A 35 -2.29 43.15 -27.05
C ASP A 35 -2.13 44.25 -28.11
N VAL A 36 -3.16 44.47 -28.91
CA VAL A 36 -3.10 45.39 -30.06
C VAL A 36 -3.00 46.84 -29.60
N ARG A 37 -3.58 47.17 -28.44
CA ARG A 37 -3.63 48.53 -27.92
C ARG A 37 -2.30 48.97 -27.32
N HIS A 38 -1.61 48.04 -26.64
CA HIS A 38 -0.36 48.32 -25.93
C HIS A 38 0.88 47.75 -26.64
N GLU A 39 0.68 47.10 -27.80
CA GLU A 39 1.74 46.54 -28.65
C GLU A 39 2.71 45.60 -27.91
N ARG A 40 2.19 44.73 -27.04
CA ARG A 40 2.99 43.80 -26.22
C ARG A 40 2.47 42.38 -26.27
N PHE A 41 3.36 41.42 -26.01
CA PHE A 41 2.97 40.02 -25.83
C PHE A 41 2.34 39.81 -24.44
N VAL A 42 1.26 39.04 -24.42
CA VAL A 42 0.51 38.64 -23.23
C VAL A 42 0.19 37.16 -23.30
N ALA A 43 0.01 36.53 -22.15
CA ALA A 43 -0.55 35.20 -22.06
C ALA A 43 -2.07 35.32 -21.86
N LEU A 44 -2.84 34.75 -22.78
CA LEU A 44 -4.30 34.70 -22.73
C LEU A 44 -4.74 33.30 -22.37
N LYS A 45 -5.40 33.14 -21.22
CA LYS A 45 -5.83 31.85 -20.71
C LYS A 45 -7.34 31.72 -20.79
N THR A 46 -7.82 30.68 -21.48
CA THR A 46 -9.25 30.37 -21.64
C THR A 46 -9.62 29.13 -20.83
N LEU A 47 -10.70 29.19 -20.05
CA LEU A 47 -11.26 28.01 -19.41
C LEU A 47 -11.97 27.14 -20.44
N ARG A 48 -11.89 25.82 -20.27
CA ARG A 48 -12.63 24.88 -21.11
C ARG A 48 -14.14 25.05 -20.89
N PRO A 49 -14.98 24.88 -21.93
CA PRO A 49 -16.44 25.03 -21.83
C PRO A 49 -17.07 24.24 -20.68
N GLU A 50 -16.60 23.01 -20.45
CA GLU A 50 -17.17 22.13 -19.42
C GLU A 50 -16.92 22.67 -18.01
N ILE A 51 -15.74 23.26 -17.78
CA ILE A 51 -15.37 23.89 -16.51
C ILE A 51 -16.09 25.23 -16.37
N ALA A 52 -16.14 26.03 -17.44
CA ALA A 52 -16.84 27.32 -17.44
C ALA A 52 -18.35 27.16 -17.11
N MET A 53 -18.99 26.12 -17.65
CA MET A 53 -20.38 25.77 -17.35
C MET A 53 -20.57 25.35 -15.89
N ALA A 54 -19.69 24.51 -15.36
CA ALA A 54 -19.80 24.05 -13.97
C ALA A 54 -19.53 25.18 -12.97
N LEU A 55 -18.61 26.09 -13.29
CA LEU A 55 -18.19 27.20 -12.44
C LEU A 55 -19.23 28.30 -12.30
N GLY A 56 -19.94 28.58 -13.39
CA GLY A 56 -20.80 29.75 -13.54
C GLY A 56 -20.00 31.04 -13.82
N ARG A 57 -20.38 31.74 -14.90
CA ARG A 57 -19.73 32.98 -15.37
C ARG A 57 -19.52 34.03 -14.28
N GLU A 58 -20.56 34.31 -13.49
CA GLU A 58 -20.54 35.38 -12.49
C GLU A 58 -19.58 35.10 -11.32
N ARG A 59 -19.43 33.83 -10.95
CA ARG A 59 -18.50 33.42 -9.88
C ARG A 59 -17.06 33.54 -10.35
N PHE A 60 -16.75 33.07 -11.56
CA PHE A 60 -15.42 33.23 -12.15
C PHE A 60 -15.00 34.71 -12.21
N LEU A 61 -15.87 35.57 -12.77
CA LEU A 61 -15.58 37.01 -12.88
C LEU A 61 -15.43 37.69 -11.51
N ARG A 62 -16.11 37.19 -10.47
CA ARG A 62 -15.93 37.69 -9.10
C ARG A 62 -14.57 37.28 -8.53
N GLU A 63 -14.17 36.03 -8.68
CA GLU A 63 -12.90 35.52 -8.14
C GLU A 63 -11.69 36.11 -8.87
N ILE A 64 -11.73 36.17 -10.21
CA ILE A 64 -10.66 36.80 -10.99
C ILE A 64 -10.49 38.28 -10.64
N LYS A 65 -11.59 38.98 -10.31
CA LYS A 65 -11.56 40.38 -9.86
C LYS A 65 -10.93 40.55 -8.48
N LEU A 66 -11.05 39.55 -7.60
CA LEU A 66 -10.34 39.54 -6.32
C LEU A 66 -8.84 39.30 -6.54
N ALA A 67 -8.49 38.34 -7.39
CA ALA A 67 -7.09 38.06 -7.74
C ALA A 67 -6.40 39.24 -8.45
N ALA A 68 -7.11 39.95 -9.33
CA ALA A 68 -6.60 41.11 -10.05
C ALA A 68 -6.24 42.31 -9.15
N ARG A 69 -6.66 42.32 -7.87
CA ARG A 69 -6.26 43.34 -6.90
C ARG A 69 -4.89 43.09 -6.28
N LEU A 70 -4.35 41.88 -6.42
CA LEU A 70 -3.08 41.51 -5.83
C LEU A 70 -1.94 42.15 -6.63
N GLN A 71 -1.11 42.94 -5.96
CA GLN A 71 0.08 43.55 -6.55
C GLN A 71 1.29 43.23 -5.69
N HIS A 72 2.09 42.26 -6.14
CA HIS A 72 3.25 41.77 -5.41
C HIS A 72 4.32 41.29 -6.40
N PRO A 73 5.62 41.48 -6.14
CA PRO A 73 6.69 41.06 -7.05
C PRO A 73 6.66 39.55 -7.38
N ASN A 74 6.25 38.72 -6.42
CA ASN A 74 6.17 37.26 -6.58
C ASN A 74 4.75 36.76 -6.92
N ILE A 75 3.82 37.63 -7.36
CA ILE A 75 2.49 37.26 -7.83
C ILE A 75 2.33 37.74 -9.27
N LEU A 76 1.93 36.85 -10.18
CA LEU A 76 1.66 37.24 -11.56
C LEU A 76 0.35 38.05 -11.63
N PRO A 77 0.38 39.33 -12.04
CA PRO A 77 -0.82 40.15 -12.09
C PRO A 77 -1.75 39.71 -13.23
N VAL A 78 -3.04 40.00 -13.07
CA VAL A 78 -4.06 39.83 -14.11
C VAL A 78 -4.30 41.20 -14.76
N TYR A 79 -4.14 41.28 -16.08
CA TYR A 79 -4.35 42.50 -16.85
C TYR A 79 -5.81 42.70 -17.27
N ASP A 80 -6.47 41.63 -17.72
CA ASP A 80 -7.85 41.70 -18.22
C ASP A 80 -8.58 40.36 -18.00
N SER A 81 -9.91 40.38 -18.08
CA SER A 81 -10.74 39.17 -18.03
C SER A 81 -12.11 39.40 -18.65
N GLY A 82 -12.69 38.38 -19.28
CA GLY A 82 -13.97 38.53 -19.95
C GLY A 82 -14.56 37.24 -20.49
N VAL A 83 -15.49 37.41 -21.43
CA VAL A 83 -16.13 36.32 -22.19
C VAL A 83 -15.97 36.62 -23.67
N ALA A 84 -15.44 35.67 -24.43
CA ALA A 84 -15.34 35.73 -25.88
C ALA A 84 -15.83 34.41 -26.47
N ASP A 85 -16.79 34.46 -27.38
CA ASP A 85 -17.40 33.28 -28.02
C ASP A 85 -17.85 32.19 -27.01
N GLY A 86 -18.46 32.64 -25.90
CA GLY A 86 -18.91 31.75 -24.82
C GLY A 86 -17.80 31.21 -23.91
N LEU A 87 -16.53 31.46 -24.21
CA LEU A 87 -15.39 31.06 -23.38
C LEU A 87 -15.01 32.14 -22.37
N LEU A 88 -14.83 31.75 -21.11
CA LEU A 88 -14.26 32.61 -20.07
C LEU A 88 -12.75 32.72 -20.28
N PHE A 89 -12.24 33.94 -20.32
CA PHE A 89 -10.80 34.19 -20.46
C PHE A 89 -10.28 35.21 -19.47
N TYR A 90 -8.98 35.16 -19.23
CA TYR A 90 -8.21 36.21 -18.56
C TYR A 90 -6.82 36.35 -19.19
N VAL A 91 -6.27 37.53 -19.04
CA VAL A 91 -5.02 37.95 -19.68
C VAL A 91 -4.02 38.32 -18.60
N MET A 92 -2.80 37.85 -18.76
CA MET A 92 -1.70 38.07 -17.82
C MET A 92 -0.41 38.39 -18.60
N PRO A 93 0.62 38.98 -17.96
CA PRO A 93 1.91 39.16 -18.61
C PRO A 93 2.43 37.84 -19.17
N PHE A 94 3.03 37.89 -20.36
CA PHE A 94 3.84 36.79 -20.83
C PHE A 94 5.15 36.77 -20.04
N VAL A 95 5.40 35.70 -19.30
CA VAL A 95 6.62 35.54 -18.51
C VAL A 95 7.64 34.78 -19.34
N GLU A 96 8.75 35.42 -19.65
CA GLU A 96 9.91 34.76 -20.26
C GLU A 96 10.64 33.96 -19.16
N GLY A 97 10.41 32.65 -19.13
CA GLY A 97 10.90 31.74 -18.10
C GLY A 97 10.35 30.32 -18.25
N GLU A 98 10.74 29.44 -17.33
CA GLU A 98 10.22 28.07 -17.21
C GLU A 98 9.40 27.92 -15.91
N SER A 99 8.49 26.96 -15.86
CA SER A 99 7.81 26.57 -14.62
C SER A 99 8.74 25.76 -13.70
N LEU A 100 8.44 25.73 -12.40
CA LEU A 100 9.16 24.88 -11.46
C LEU A 100 9.01 23.39 -11.81
N ARG A 101 7.90 22.98 -12.45
CA ARG A 101 7.73 21.62 -12.99
C ARG A 101 8.79 21.31 -14.05
N GLU A 102 8.92 22.15 -15.07
CA GLU A 102 9.91 21.97 -16.14
C GLU A 102 11.34 21.93 -15.57
N ARG A 103 11.61 22.79 -14.58
CA ARG A 103 12.87 22.79 -13.84
C ARG A 103 13.15 21.47 -13.14
N LEU A 104 12.14 20.88 -12.47
CA LEU A 104 12.26 19.60 -11.74
C LEU A 104 12.32 18.37 -12.66
N GLU A 105 11.74 18.43 -13.86
CA GLU A 105 11.90 17.37 -14.86
C GLU A 105 13.35 17.31 -15.39
N ARG A 106 13.99 18.48 -15.51
CA ARG A 106 15.39 18.59 -15.93
C ARG A 106 16.38 18.34 -14.79
N GLU A 107 16.06 18.85 -13.59
CA GLU A 107 16.87 18.73 -12.38
C GLU A 107 16.00 18.24 -11.23
N PRO A 108 15.86 16.91 -11.06
CA PRO A 108 14.97 16.34 -10.06
C PRO A 108 15.23 16.84 -8.64
N GLN A 109 16.48 17.12 -8.28
CA GLN A 109 16.83 17.67 -6.97
C GLN A 109 17.54 19.02 -7.12
N LEU A 110 17.03 20.05 -6.46
CA LEU A 110 17.61 21.39 -6.49
C LEU A 110 18.67 21.59 -5.40
N PRO A 111 19.62 22.52 -5.59
CA PRO A 111 20.46 23.01 -4.50
C PRO A 111 19.61 23.50 -3.32
N LEU A 112 20.12 23.32 -2.10
CA LEU A 112 19.39 23.69 -0.89
C LEU A 112 19.03 25.19 -0.86
N ASP A 113 19.98 26.04 -1.24
CA ASP A 113 19.79 27.49 -1.26
C ASP A 113 18.70 27.90 -2.26
N ASP A 114 18.68 27.29 -3.45
CA ASP A 114 17.67 27.52 -4.48
C ASP A 114 16.28 27.09 -3.99
N ALA A 115 16.17 25.87 -3.44
CA ALA A 115 14.91 25.34 -2.91
C ALA A 115 14.34 26.24 -1.80
N LEU A 116 15.21 26.71 -0.89
CA LEU A 116 14.82 27.62 0.18
C LEU A 116 14.52 29.04 -0.31
N GLN A 117 15.19 29.53 -1.36
CA GLN A 117 14.85 30.82 -1.97
C GLN A 117 13.45 30.76 -2.57
N ILE A 118 13.18 29.76 -3.41
CA ILE A 118 11.88 29.55 -4.06
C ILE A 118 10.77 29.43 -3.00
N ALA A 119 10.96 28.58 -1.98
CA ALA A 119 9.96 28.42 -0.93
C ALA A 119 9.67 29.72 -0.15
N ARG A 120 10.69 30.57 0.08
CA ARG A 120 10.51 31.85 0.76
C ARG A 120 9.79 32.88 -0.10
N GLU A 121 10.14 32.98 -1.39
CA GLU A 121 9.48 33.89 -2.34
C GLU A 121 8.00 33.50 -2.55
N VAL A 122 7.70 32.20 -2.62
CA VAL A 122 6.31 31.71 -2.68
C VAL A 122 5.59 31.96 -1.34
N ALA A 123 6.24 31.75 -0.20
CA ALA A 123 5.65 32.06 1.11
C ALA A 123 5.34 33.55 1.28
N ASP A 124 6.16 34.44 0.74
CA ASP A 124 5.94 35.90 0.75
C ASP A 124 4.72 36.28 -0.10
N ALA A 125 4.62 35.73 -1.31
CA ALA A 125 3.43 35.86 -2.16
C ALA A 125 2.15 35.37 -1.47
N LEU A 126 2.20 34.19 -0.83
CA LEU A 126 1.07 33.63 -0.08
C LEU A 126 0.69 34.52 1.10
N SER A 127 1.68 35.01 1.85
CA SER A 127 1.45 35.92 2.99
C SER A 127 0.72 37.19 2.56
N TYR A 128 1.17 37.81 1.46
CA TYR A 128 0.52 38.99 0.89
C TYR A 128 -0.92 38.69 0.46
N ALA A 129 -1.15 37.59 -0.27
CA ALA A 129 -2.50 37.20 -0.70
C ALA A 129 -3.44 36.91 0.49
N HIS A 130 -2.94 36.21 1.52
CA HIS A 130 -3.69 35.89 2.74
C HIS A 130 -4.10 37.15 3.50
N SER A 131 -3.26 38.20 3.51
CA SER A 131 -3.62 39.50 4.12
C SER A 131 -4.74 40.26 3.39
N HIS A 132 -5.04 39.85 2.14
CA HIS A 132 -6.14 40.36 1.33
C HIS A 132 -7.31 39.37 1.23
N ASP A 133 -7.38 38.40 2.14
CA ASP A 133 -8.40 37.34 2.21
C ASP A 133 -8.48 36.45 0.95
N VAL A 134 -7.37 36.34 0.21
CA VAL A 134 -7.25 35.45 -0.95
C VAL A 134 -6.40 34.23 -0.60
N VAL A 135 -6.98 33.03 -0.71
CA VAL A 135 -6.30 31.73 -0.51
C VAL A 135 -6.15 31.06 -1.88
N HIS A 136 -4.97 30.50 -2.17
CA HIS A 136 -4.64 29.97 -3.49
C HIS A 136 -5.32 28.61 -3.79
N ARG A 137 -5.24 27.64 -2.87
CA ARG A 137 -5.86 26.28 -2.92
C ARG A 137 -5.33 25.29 -3.97
N ASP A 138 -4.29 25.64 -4.72
CA ASP A 138 -3.70 24.75 -5.75
C ASP A 138 -2.21 25.08 -5.95
N ILE A 139 -1.47 25.22 -4.85
CA ILE A 139 -0.01 25.42 -4.92
C ILE A 139 0.64 24.11 -5.36
N LYS A 140 1.43 24.19 -6.45
CA LYS A 140 2.14 23.07 -7.08
C LYS A 140 3.20 23.60 -8.04
N PRO A 141 4.16 22.77 -8.49
CA PRO A 141 5.26 23.24 -9.36
C PRO A 141 4.79 23.85 -10.69
N GLU A 142 3.65 23.43 -11.22
CA GLU A 142 3.10 23.97 -12.48
C GLU A 142 2.59 25.43 -12.33
N ASN A 143 2.27 25.88 -11.11
CA ASN A 143 1.74 27.22 -10.82
C ASN A 143 2.82 28.17 -10.25
N ILE A 144 4.10 27.79 -10.35
CA ILE A 144 5.24 28.60 -9.91
C ILE A 144 6.15 28.79 -11.11
N MET A 145 6.21 30.01 -11.64
CA MET A 145 7.08 30.41 -12.74
C MET A 145 8.43 30.88 -12.21
N LEU A 146 9.52 30.55 -12.90
CA LEU A 146 10.87 31.01 -12.61
C LEU A 146 11.31 31.99 -13.69
N SER A 147 11.53 33.25 -13.32
CA SER A 147 11.99 34.29 -14.25
C SER A 147 12.95 35.25 -13.55
N GLY A 148 14.05 35.58 -14.23
CA GLY A 148 15.08 36.48 -13.69
C GLY A 148 15.71 36.02 -12.37
N GLY A 149 15.67 34.72 -12.06
CA GLY A 149 16.16 34.16 -10.80
C GLY A 149 15.18 34.24 -9.61
N HIS A 150 13.91 34.59 -9.87
CA HIS A 150 12.85 34.70 -8.87
C HIS A 150 11.65 33.81 -9.21
N ALA A 151 10.97 33.33 -8.17
CA ALA A 151 9.71 32.62 -8.25
C ALA A 151 8.52 33.59 -8.31
N ILE A 152 7.59 33.34 -9.24
CA ILE A 152 6.38 34.12 -9.46
C ILE A 152 5.19 33.14 -9.45
N VAL A 153 4.26 33.33 -8.52
CA VAL A 153 3.10 32.46 -8.34
C VAL A 153 1.95 32.90 -9.26
N THR A 154 1.31 31.96 -9.94
CA THR A 154 0.24 32.19 -10.92
C THR A 154 -1.12 31.66 -10.44
N ASP A 155 -2.23 32.05 -11.08
CA ASP A 155 -3.57 31.47 -10.88
C ASP A 155 -4.22 31.60 -9.48
N PHE A 156 -3.92 32.67 -8.74
CA PHE A 156 -4.57 32.94 -7.45
C PHE A 156 -6.10 32.95 -7.54
N GLY A 157 -6.76 32.28 -6.58
CA GLY A 157 -8.20 32.41 -6.34
C GLY A 157 -9.12 31.69 -7.33
N ILE A 158 -8.61 31.19 -8.47
CA ILE A 158 -9.42 30.52 -9.48
C ILE A 158 -9.91 29.14 -8.98
N ALA A 159 -9.11 28.45 -8.18
CA ALA A 159 -9.46 27.15 -7.61
C ALA A 159 -10.65 27.20 -6.62
N ARG A 160 -10.87 28.31 -5.90
CA ARG A 160 -12.03 28.46 -4.99
C ARG A 160 -13.36 28.34 -5.73
N ALA A 161 -13.45 29.01 -6.87
CA ALA A 161 -14.63 28.96 -7.72
C ALA A 161 -14.95 27.50 -8.06
N VAL A 162 -13.91 26.74 -8.43
CA VAL A 162 -14.03 25.37 -8.93
C VAL A 162 -14.36 24.38 -7.79
N SER A 163 -13.75 24.53 -6.61
CA SER A 163 -14.06 23.72 -5.42
C SER A 163 -15.47 23.99 -4.86
N ALA A 164 -15.93 25.26 -4.81
CA ALA A 164 -17.25 25.61 -4.30
C ALA A 164 -18.41 25.25 -5.26
N ALA A 165 -18.11 25.06 -6.55
CA ALA A 165 -19.05 24.55 -7.54
C ALA A 165 -19.05 23.01 -7.65
N GLY A 166 -18.04 22.34 -7.07
CA GLY A 166 -17.65 20.99 -7.43
C GLY A 166 -17.54 19.96 -6.31
N GLY A 167 -18.19 20.17 -5.16
CA GLY A 167 -18.15 19.20 -4.04
C GLY A 167 -18.66 17.80 -4.43
N ASP A 168 -19.81 17.73 -5.12
CA ASP A 168 -20.44 16.45 -5.49
C ASP A 168 -20.46 16.18 -7.01
N LYS A 169 -20.58 17.21 -7.86
CA LYS A 169 -20.85 17.01 -9.31
C LYS A 169 -19.61 16.90 -10.20
N LEU A 170 -18.47 17.45 -9.78
CA LEU A 170 -17.25 17.48 -10.60
C LEU A 170 -16.32 16.29 -10.28
N THR A 171 -16.29 15.86 -9.01
CA THR A 171 -15.71 14.58 -8.55
C THR A 171 -16.44 13.37 -9.15
N GLU A 172 -17.76 13.40 -9.30
CA GLU A 172 -18.55 12.37 -10.01
C GLU A 172 -18.23 12.24 -11.51
N THR A 173 -17.71 13.30 -12.15
CA THR A 173 -17.27 13.23 -13.56
C THR A 173 -15.87 12.65 -13.74
N GLY A 174 -15.15 12.33 -12.66
CA GLY A 174 -13.75 11.87 -12.71
C GLY A 174 -12.74 12.99 -12.94
N LEU A 175 -13.17 14.25 -12.94
CA LEU A 175 -12.30 15.43 -12.91
C LEU A 175 -11.99 15.77 -11.45
N ALA A 176 -10.96 15.14 -10.90
CA ALA A 176 -10.37 15.63 -9.65
C ALA A 176 -9.89 17.07 -9.87
N ILE A 177 -10.46 18.02 -9.11
CA ILE A 177 -10.04 19.41 -9.15
C ILE A 177 -8.80 19.53 -8.26
N GLY A 178 -7.63 19.52 -8.89
CA GLY A 178 -6.32 19.66 -8.25
C GLY A 178 -5.40 18.48 -8.50
N THR A 179 -4.11 18.67 -8.23
CA THR A 179 -3.09 17.60 -8.37
C THR A 179 -2.98 16.85 -7.03
N PRO A 180 -3.37 15.56 -6.94
CA PRO A 180 -3.45 14.83 -5.67
C PRO A 180 -2.17 14.86 -4.83
N ALA A 181 -1.00 14.93 -5.46
CA ALA A 181 0.32 14.91 -4.81
C ALA A 181 0.66 16.13 -3.93
N TYR A 182 -0.12 17.21 -4.03
CA TYR A 182 0.06 18.43 -3.22
C TYR A 182 -1.21 18.79 -2.44
N MET A 183 -2.24 17.94 -2.52
CA MET A 183 -3.55 18.23 -1.98
C MET A 183 -3.56 17.98 -0.47
N PRO A 184 -3.89 19.00 0.36
CA PRO A 184 -3.93 18.82 1.80
C PRO A 184 -5.11 17.93 2.23
N PRO A 185 -5.00 17.21 3.37
CA PRO A 185 -6.03 16.25 3.81
C PRO A 185 -7.44 16.84 3.92
N GLU A 186 -7.56 18.07 4.43
CA GLU A 186 -8.85 18.76 4.58
C GLU A 186 -9.52 19.10 3.23
N GLN A 187 -8.73 19.24 2.17
CA GLN A 187 -9.23 19.48 0.82
C GLN A 187 -9.63 18.15 0.14
N ALA A 188 -8.88 17.08 0.39
CA ALA A 188 -9.20 15.74 -0.12
C ALA A 188 -10.45 15.14 0.52
N ALA A 189 -10.70 15.42 1.81
CA ALA A 189 -11.84 14.90 2.55
C ALA A 189 -13.18 15.61 2.21
N GLY A 190 -13.16 16.71 1.44
CA GLY A 190 -14.37 17.45 1.03
C GLY A 190 -15.22 18.04 2.17
N THR A 191 -14.78 17.92 3.42
CA THR A 191 -15.61 18.09 4.63
C THR A 191 -15.14 19.22 5.55
N GLY A 192 -14.13 20.01 5.15
CA GLY A 192 -13.56 21.11 5.93
C GLY A 192 -13.55 22.47 5.22
N GLN A 193 -13.50 23.56 6.00
CA GLN A 193 -13.19 24.89 5.45
C GLN A 193 -11.71 24.94 5.05
N VAL A 194 -11.43 24.95 3.74
CA VAL A 194 -10.08 25.17 3.18
C VAL A 194 -9.68 26.62 3.42
N ASP A 195 -8.71 26.82 4.32
CA ASP A 195 -8.19 28.12 4.74
C ASP A 195 -6.71 28.31 4.34
N ARG A 196 -6.11 29.43 4.73
CA ARG A 196 -4.72 29.78 4.43
C ARG A 196 -3.67 28.72 4.80
N ARG A 197 -3.96 27.83 5.75
CA ARG A 197 -3.05 26.76 6.21
C ARG A 197 -2.96 25.60 5.23
N SER A 198 -3.93 25.50 4.31
CA SER A 198 -3.89 24.56 3.20
C SER A 198 -2.79 24.92 2.20
N ASP A 199 -2.58 26.22 1.90
CA ASP A 199 -1.50 26.68 1.02
C ASP A 199 -0.11 26.39 1.62
N ILE A 200 0.03 26.48 2.95
CA ILE A 200 1.28 26.17 3.67
C ILE A 200 1.64 24.68 3.50
N TYR A 201 0.65 23.79 3.62
CA TYR A 201 0.86 22.36 3.44
C TYR A 201 1.31 22.05 2.01
N SER A 202 0.61 22.60 1.01
CA SER A 202 0.96 22.39 -0.40
C SER A 202 2.35 22.94 -0.74
N LEU A 203 2.73 24.12 -0.20
CA LEU A 203 4.07 24.65 -0.33
C LEU A 203 5.13 23.74 0.31
N ALA A 204 4.83 23.13 1.46
CA ALA A 204 5.73 22.17 2.08
C ALA A 204 5.89 20.89 1.24
N CYS A 205 4.85 20.43 0.54
CA CYS A 205 4.97 19.34 -0.45
C CYS A 205 5.89 19.73 -1.62
N VAL A 206 5.77 20.96 -2.13
CA VAL A 206 6.66 21.48 -3.19
C VAL A 206 8.10 21.55 -2.70
N LEU A 207 8.34 22.11 -1.50
CA LEU A 207 9.67 22.17 -0.91
C LEU A 207 10.26 20.75 -0.70
N TYR A 208 9.46 19.82 -0.20
CA TYR A 208 9.86 18.42 -0.07
C TYR A 208 10.32 17.85 -1.41
N GLU A 209 9.53 18.03 -2.48
CA GLU A 209 9.87 17.54 -3.82
C GLU A 209 11.15 18.18 -4.36
N THR A 210 11.32 19.50 -4.22
CA THR A 210 12.55 20.17 -4.68
C THR A 210 13.81 19.64 -4.00
N LEU A 211 13.68 19.11 -2.77
CA LEU A 211 14.80 18.54 -2.01
C LEU A 211 15.01 17.04 -2.29
N ALA A 212 13.93 16.27 -2.44
CA ALA A 212 13.94 14.81 -2.55
C ALA A 212 13.87 14.27 -3.98
N GLY A 213 13.34 15.06 -4.92
CA GLY A 213 13.10 14.72 -6.32
C GLY A 213 11.80 14.00 -6.62
N GLN A 214 10.96 13.80 -5.62
CA GLN A 214 9.57 13.37 -5.78
C GLN A 214 8.72 13.93 -4.63
N PRO A 215 7.40 14.11 -4.83
CA PRO A 215 6.49 14.52 -3.77
C PRO A 215 6.54 13.57 -2.57
N PRO A 216 6.13 14.02 -1.36
CA PRO A 216 6.19 13.20 -0.14
C PRO A 216 5.34 11.93 -0.24
N PHE A 217 4.27 11.93 -1.04
CA PHE A 217 3.43 10.77 -1.28
C PHE A 217 3.18 10.57 -2.77
N THR A 218 3.46 9.36 -3.25
CA THR A 218 3.17 8.90 -4.62
C THR A 218 2.20 7.73 -4.58
N GLY A 219 1.61 7.30 -5.70
CA GLY A 219 0.67 6.19 -5.70
C GLY A 219 0.07 5.94 -7.08
N PRO A 220 -0.53 4.76 -7.31
CA PRO A 220 -1.06 4.38 -8.61
C PRO A 220 -2.36 5.12 -8.97
N THR A 221 -3.08 5.69 -7.99
CA THR A 221 -4.32 6.45 -8.21
C THR A 221 -4.35 7.74 -7.40
N ALA A 222 -5.16 8.71 -7.83
CA ALA A 222 -5.41 9.96 -7.13
C ALA A 222 -5.92 9.74 -5.70
N GLN A 223 -6.85 8.79 -5.53
CA GLN A 223 -7.42 8.42 -4.23
C GLN A 223 -6.38 7.78 -3.31
N ALA A 224 -5.48 6.94 -3.83
CA ALA A 224 -4.40 6.38 -3.05
C ALA A 224 -3.44 7.48 -2.55
N ILE A 225 -3.09 8.44 -3.42
CA ILE A 225 -2.26 9.59 -3.03
C ILE A 225 -2.98 10.43 -1.96
N MET A 226 -4.26 10.75 -2.14
CA MET A 226 -5.08 11.47 -1.15
C MET A 226 -5.20 10.73 0.20
N ALA A 227 -5.35 9.40 0.18
CA ALA A 227 -5.38 8.58 1.37
C ALA A 227 -4.04 8.61 2.12
N ARG A 228 -2.91 8.58 1.39
CA ARG A 228 -1.56 8.73 1.98
C ARG A 228 -1.36 10.12 2.59
N HIS A 229 -1.80 11.17 1.91
CA HIS A 229 -1.82 12.51 2.50
C HIS A 229 -2.57 12.52 3.84
N SER A 230 -3.63 11.71 4.00
CA SER A 230 -4.46 11.65 5.21
C SER A 230 -3.94 10.71 6.31
N LEU A 231 -3.30 9.59 5.95
CA LEU A 231 -3.02 8.48 6.89
C LEU A 231 -1.52 8.21 7.12
N ASP A 232 -0.68 8.41 6.10
CA ASP A 232 0.72 8.01 6.16
C ASP A 232 1.57 9.11 6.81
N SER A 233 2.59 8.71 7.58
CA SER A 233 3.62 9.63 8.06
C SER A 233 4.49 10.13 6.90
N VAL A 234 4.95 11.39 6.98
CA VAL A 234 5.85 11.97 5.97
C VAL A 234 7.17 11.16 5.95
N PRO A 235 7.62 10.67 4.79
CA PRO A 235 8.91 9.99 4.71
C PRO A 235 10.05 10.94 5.08
N ARG A 236 11.08 10.45 5.78
CA ARG A 236 12.21 11.30 6.21
C ARG A 236 13.05 11.73 5.02
N LEU A 237 13.27 13.04 4.88
CA LEU A 237 14.15 13.64 3.86
C LEU A 237 15.60 13.16 4.01
N LYS A 238 16.06 12.92 5.24
CA LYS A 238 17.41 12.38 5.49
C LYS A 238 17.68 11.01 4.88
N ILE A 239 16.63 10.21 4.60
CA ILE A 239 16.78 8.92 3.89
C ILE A 239 17.22 9.16 2.44
N VAL A 240 16.78 10.27 1.84
CA VAL A 240 17.01 10.61 0.43
C VAL A 240 18.18 11.60 0.27
N ARG A 241 18.43 12.47 1.24
CA ARG A 241 19.49 13.49 1.22
C ARG A 241 20.04 13.81 2.60
N GLU A 242 21.14 13.15 2.96
CA GLU A 242 21.78 13.25 4.29
C GLU A 242 22.24 14.68 4.65
N ALA A 243 22.56 15.51 3.65
CA ALA A 243 23.05 16.88 3.83
C ALA A 243 22.02 17.89 4.35
N ILE A 244 20.76 17.49 4.58
CA ILE A 244 19.70 18.37 5.09
C ILE A 244 19.83 18.51 6.62
N PRO A 245 19.86 19.74 7.17
CA PRO A 245 19.86 19.95 8.62
C PRO A 245 18.60 19.42 9.31
N ASP A 246 18.74 18.79 10.49
CA ASP A 246 17.60 18.27 11.27
C ASP A 246 16.54 19.34 11.56
N ALA A 247 16.99 20.55 11.87
CA ALA A 247 16.11 21.69 12.12
C ALA A 247 15.23 22.02 10.90
N LEU A 248 15.75 21.84 9.68
CA LEU A 248 14.99 22.10 8.46
C LEU A 248 13.98 20.98 8.19
N GLU A 249 14.36 19.72 8.41
CA GLU A 249 13.44 18.59 8.30
C GLU A 249 12.26 18.73 9.27
N THR A 250 12.52 19.11 10.53
CA THR A 250 11.46 19.37 11.53
C THR A 250 10.51 20.50 11.10
N VAL A 251 11.03 21.55 10.45
CA VAL A 251 10.19 22.65 9.95
C VAL A 251 9.27 22.16 8.83
N ILE A 252 9.76 21.32 7.92
CA ILE A 252 8.98 20.76 6.81
C ILE A 252 7.93 19.77 7.35
N GLU A 253 8.31 18.87 8.26
CA GLU A 253 7.38 17.91 8.90
C GLU A 253 6.23 18.62 9.58
N ARG A 254 6.49 19.69 10.35
CA ARG A 254 5.44 20.49 11.01
C ARG A 254 4.47 21.13 10.00
N ALA A 255 4.97 21.60 8.85
CA ALA A 255 4.11 22.17 7.81
C ALA A 255 3.24 21.11 7.12
N LEU A 256 3.67 19.84 7.14
CA LEU A 256 2.97 18.67 6.59
C LEU A 256 2.13 17.90 7.62
N GLU A 257 1.89 18.48 8.80
CA GLU A 257 1.00 17.89 9.80
C GLU A 257 -0.42 17.69 9.27
N LYS A 258 -1.07 16.61 9.69
CA LYS A 258 -2.37 16.22 9.10
C LYS A 258 -3.47 17.17 9.54
N VAL A 259 -3.44 17.57 10.81
CA VAL A 259 -4.40 18.50 11.40
C VAL A 259 -3.93 19.95 11.17
N PRO A 260 -4.74 20.83 10.52
CA PRO A 260 -4.34 22.21 10.24
C PRO A 260 -3.92 23.03 11.48
N ALA A 261 -4.46 22.70 12.66
CA ALA A 261 -4.12 23.38 13.91
C ALA A 261 -2.66 23.16 14.35
N ASP A 262 -2.04 22.06 13.95
CA ASP A 262 -0.67 21.70 14.35
C ASP A 262 0.40 22.30 13.42
N ARG A 263 -0.02 22.83 12.27
CA ARG A 263 0.83 23.51 11.28
C ARG A 263 1.23 24.92 11.72
N TYR A 264 2.05 25.59 10.91
CA TYR A 264 2.24 27.04 11.01
C TYR A 264 0.93 27.76 10.70
N GLN A 265 0.63 28.83 11.44
CA GLN A 265 -0.65 29.52 11.32
C GLN A 265 -0.64 30.60 10.24
N THR A 266 0.55 31.05 9.81
CA THR A 266 0.75 31.98 8.69
C THR A 266 1.92 31.56 7.80
N ALA A 267 1.89 31.94 6.52
CA ALA A 267 2.99 31.69 5.57
C ALA A 267 4.28 32.41 6.02
N GLU A 268 4.16 33.59 6.63
CA GLU A 268 5.28 34.31 7.24
C GLU A 268 5.96 33.50 8.37
N GLN A 269 5.19 32.87 9.27
CA GLN A 269 5.75 32.02 10.32
C GLN A 269 6.54 30.85 9.74
N PHE A 270 6.04 30.25 8.66
CA PHE A 270 6.74 29.16 7.97
C PHE A 270 8.04 29.67 7.32
N SER A 271 8.00 30.79 6.60
CA SER A 271 9.18 31.42 5.96
C SER A 271 10.29 31.78 6.97
N ASN A 272 9.90 32.35 8.12
CA ASN A 272 10.81 32.67 9.21
C ASN A 272 11.44 31.42 9.84
N ALA A 273 10.66 30.34 9.99
CA ALA A 273 11.16 29.06 10.48
C ALA A 273 12.19 28.44 9.52
N LEU A 274 11.93 28.47 8.21
CA LEU A 274 12.89 28.02 7.18
C LEU A 274 14.21 28.80 7.25
N THR A 275 14.13 30.12 7.39
CA THR A 275 15.32 31.00 7.50
C THR A 275 16.12 30.73 8.79
N THR A 276 15.44 30.48 9.90
CA THR A 276 16.10 30.17 11.18
C THR A 276 16.78 28.80 11.13
N ALA A 277 16.11 27.81 10.54
CA ALA A 277 16.63 26.46 10.41
C ALA A 277 17.84 26.38 9.46
N SER A 278 17.86 27.18 8.39
CA SER A 278 18.96 27.21 7.42
C SER A 278 20.20 27.94 7.92
N THR A 279 20.05 28.93 8.81
CA THR A 279 21.16 29.73 9.35
C THR A 279 21.80 29.14 10.61
N GLY A 280 21.33 27.98 11.09
CA GLY A 280 21.92 27.26 12.23
C GLY A 280 21.85 27.99 13.57
N ARG A 281 21.10 29.09 13.68
CA ARG A 281 20.93 29.84 14.92
C ARG A 281 19.83 29.22 15.77
N ILE A 282 20.21 28.19 16.53
CA ILE A 282 19.47 27.77 17.71
C ILE A 282 19.49 28.95 18.69
N SER A 283 18.34 29.62 18.88
CA SER A 283 18.11 30.48 20.04
C SER A 283 18.14 29.63 21.31
N ARG A 284 19.35 29.44 21.86
CA ARG A 284 19.50 29.17 23.29
C ARG A 284 19.60 30.51 24.01
N VAL A 285 18.53 30.82 24.74
CA VAL A 285 18.59 31.76 25.85
C VAL A 285 19.59 31.20 26.86
N THR A 286 20.77 31.83 27.00
CA THR A 286 21.57 32.03 28.23
C THR A 286 23.05 32.38 27.93
N GLY A 287 23.56 33.44 28.57
CA GLY A 287 24.97 33.55 28.98
C GLY A 287 25.96 34.12 27.95
N GLY A 288 26.35 35.39 28.11
CA GLY A 288 27.21 36.11 27.16
C GLY A 288 28.70 35.72 27.13
N ARG A 289 29.35 36.00 26.00
CA ARG A 289 30.57 36.85 25.89
C ARG A 289 30.84 37.19 24.41
N ARG A 290 31.34 38.41 24.20
CA ARG A 290 31.59 39.10 22.92
C ARG A 290 33.02 38.79 22.36
N PRO A 291 33.43 39.27 21.16
CA PRO A 291 33.89 38.43 20.04
C PRO A 291 35.33 38.75 19.53
N THR A 292 35.85 37.97 18.58
CA THR A 292 36.87 38.43 17.60
C THR A 292 36.77 37.65 16.27
N PRO A 293 36.67 38.34 15.10
CA PRO A 293 37.07 37.85 13.77
C PRO A 293 38.46 38.49 13.41
N PRO A 294 38.99 38.49 12.16
CA PRO A 294 38.61 37.81 10.91
C PRO A 294 39.80 37.12 10.18
N GLY A 295 39.51 36.41 9.08
CA GLY A 295 40.51 35.98 8.11
C GLY A 295 39.91 35.77 6.71
N ARG A 296 39.79 36.86 5.94
CA ARG A 296 39.72 36.89 4.47
C ARG A 296 41.01 37.55 3.97
N PRO A 297 41.33 37.59 2.66
CA PRO A 297 40.95 36.76 1.51
C PRO A 297 42.19 36.40 0.63
N ARG A 298 42.02 35.72 -0.51
CA ARG A 298 42.69 36.16 -1.75
C ARG A 298 42.16 35.52 -3.03
N TRP A 299 41.76 36.40 -3.95
CA TRP A 299 41.54 36.20 -5.38
C TRP A 299 42.78 35.68 -6.11
N ARG A 300 42.56 34.90 -7.19
CA ARG A 300 43.19 35.13 -8.50
C ARG A 300 42.24 34.75 -9.65
N ARG A 301 42.37 35.52 -10.74
CA ARG A 301 41.54 35.69 -11.94
C ARG A 301 41.70 34.56 -12.99
N PRO A 302 40.82 34.50 -14.03
CA PRO A 302 40.72 33.39 -14.98
C PRO A 302 41.56 33.58 -16.25
N ILE A 303 41.78 32.50 -17.01
CA ILE A 303 42.17 32.53 -18.44
C ILE A 303 41.43 31.41 -19.19
N PRO A 304 40.84 31.68 -20.36
CA PRO A 304 40.14 30.69 -21.19
C PRO A 304 41.08 30.10 -22.27
N VAL A 305 40.91 28.81 -22.61
CA VAL A 305 41.36 28.26 -23.90
C VAL A 305 40.33 27.26 -24.40
N ALA A 306 39.73 27.58 -25.54
CA ALA A 306 38.92 26.69 -26.35
C ALA A 306 39.83 25.83 -27.25
N GLY A 307 39.37 24.62 -27.58
CA GLY A 307 39.81 23.89 -28.76
C GLY A 307 40.27 22.46 -28.49
N GLY A 308 39.42 21.49 -28.84
CA GLY A 308 39.89 20.14 -29.18
C GLY A 308 39.26 18.98 -28.42
N LEU A 309 37.93 18.79 -28.47
CA LEU A 309 37.28 17.54 -28.03
C LEU A 309 36.07 17.16 -28.91
N LEU A 310 36.12 17.46 -30.22
CA LEU A 310 35.12 17.02 -31.21
C LEU A 310 35.55 15.81 -32.05
N LEU A 311 36.65 15.13 -31.67
CA LEU A 311 37.15 13.94 -32.39
C LEU A 311 37.14 12.64 -31.56
N LEU A 312 36.65 12.67 -30.31
CA LEU A 312 36.54 11.48 -29.46
C LEU A 312 35.10 10.92 -29.33
N ALA A 313 34.07 11.66 -29.77
CA ALA A 313 32.68 11.21 -29.69
C ALA A 313 32.21 10.40 -30.92
N ALA A 314 32.94 10.46 -32.03
CA ALA A 314 32.55 9.75 -33.27
C ALA A 314 33.00 8.28 -33.32
N LEU A 315 33.93 7.85 -32.44
CA LEU A 315 34.45 6.48 -32.45
C LEU A 315 33.74 5.53 -31.46
N THR A 316 33.03 6.05 -30.46
CA THR A 316 32.32 5.23 -29.45
C THR A 316 30.93 4.77 -29.91
N TRP A 317 30.36 5.42 -30.92
CA TRP A 317 29.01 5.07 -31.42
C TRP A 317 28.99 3.82 -32.31
N LEU A 318 30.14 3.39 -32.85
CA LEU A 318 30.20 2.27 -33.80
C LEU A 318 30.45 0.88 -33.18
N VAL A 319 30.64 0.77 -31.86
CA VAL A 319 30.99 -0.50 -31.19
C VAL A 319 29.91 -1.00 -30.22
N ILE A 320 28.92 -0.19 -29.83
CA ILE A 320 27.89 -0.59 -28.84
C ILE A 320 26.54 -0.97 -29.49
N GLY A 321 26.40 -0.85 -30.82
CA GLY A 321 25.17 -1.19 -31.58
C GLY A 321 24.78 -2.68 -31.66
N ARG A 322 25.35 -3.57 -30.85
CA ARG A 322 25.00 -5.00 -30.83
C ARG A 322 25.05 -5.58 -29.41
N ARG A 323 24.02 -5.27 -28.59
CA ARG A 323 23.41 -6.11 -27.52
C ARG A 323 22.50 -5.24 -26.66
N GLY A 324 21.25 -5.09 -27.09
CA GLY A 324 20.12 -4.73 -26.22
C GLY A 324 19.18 -5.95 -26.14
N PRO A 325 18.57 -6.24 -24.98
CA PRO A 325 17.69 -7.39 -24.85
C PRO A 325 16.45 -7.18 -25.72
N ALA A 326 16.09 -8.21 -26.48
CA ALA A 326 14.90 -8.23 -27.31
C ALA A 326 13.64 -8.08 -26.45
N ARG A 327 12.81 -7.06 -26.74
CA ARG A 327 11.40 -7.08 -26.35
C ARG A 327 10.68 -8.06 -27.29
N PRO A 328 10.00 -9.11 -26.82
CA PRO A 328 9.21 -9.95 -27.69
C PRO A 328 7.99 -9.17 -28.15
N SER A 329 7.92 -8.90 -29.45
CA SER A 329 6.68 -8.58 -30.14
C SER A 329 5.83 -9.85 -30.25
N GLY A 330 4.80 -9.95 -29.40
CA GLY A 330 3.77 -10.99 -29.46
C GLY A 330 2.40 -10.37 -29.70
N THR A 331 1.80 -10.69 -30.85
CA THR A 331 0.39 -10.42 -31.18
C THR A 331 -0.54 -11.38 -30.41
N GLY A 332 -0.61 -11.24 -29.09
CA GLY A 332 -1.53 -11.99 -28.22
C GLY A 332 -2.19 -11.06 -27.21
N MET A 333 -3.50 -11.24 -26.96
CA MET A 333 -4.20 -10.51 -25.90
C MET A 333 -3.69 -10.98 -24.54
N ASP A 334 -3.55 -10.07 -23.58
CA ASP A 334 -3.07 -10.45 -22.25
C ASP A 334 -4.24 -11.04 -21.45
N VAL A 335 -4.04 -12.27 -20.97
CA VAL A 335 -4.98 -12.99 -20.12
C VAL A 335 -5.27 -12.24 -18.82
N ARG A 336 -4.26 -11.61 -18.22
CA ARG A 336 -4.37 -10.82 -16.99
C ARG A 336 -5.08 -9.48 -17.24
N ARG A 337 -5.21 -9.08 -18.51
CA ARG A 337 -5.87 -7.83 -18.89
C ARG A 337 -7.38 -8.00 -18.97
N VAL A 338 -8.11 -7.26 -18.13
CA VAL A 338 -9.57 -7.34 -17.98
C VAL A 338 -10.21 -6.02 -18.39
N ALA A 339 -11.23 -6.05 -19.24
CA ALA A 339 -12.01 -4.87 -19.57
C ALA A 339 -13.45 -5.01 -19.08
N VAL A 340 -13.92 -4.05 -18.29
CA VAL A 340 -15.34 -3.97 -17.88
C VAL A 340 -16.07 -3.06 -18.85
N LEU A 341 -16.97 -3.64 -19.66
CA LEU A 341 -17.81 -2.88 -20.57
C LEU A 341 -18.97 -2.23 -19.82
N TYR A 342 -19.43 -1.10 -20.34
CA TYR A 342 -20.56 -0.37 -19.75
C TYR A 342 -21.81 -1.25 -19.71
N PHE A 343 -22.38 -1.37 -18.51
CA PHE A 343 -23.59 -2.13 -18.29
C PHE A 343 -24.74 -1.49 -19.08
N GLN A 344 -25.60 -2.35 -19.64
CA GLN A 344 -26.75 -1.91 -20.42
C GLN A 344 -27.94 -1.66 -19.50
N ASP A 345 -28.56 -0.50 -19.65
CA ASP A 345 -29.84 -0.20 -19.03
C ASP A 345 -30.98 -0.82 -19.86
N GLN A 346 -31.77 -1.68 -19.22
CA GLN A 346 -32.94 -2.34 -19.81
C GLN A 346 -34.27 -1.82 -19.25
N SER A 347 -34.26 -0.67 -18.56
CA SER A 347 -35.48 0.01 -18.17
C SER A 347 -36.19 0.62 -19.39
N PRO A 348 -37.54 0.63 -19.44
CA PRO A 348 -38.29 1.15 -20.58
C PRO A 348 -38.03 2.64 -20.89
N ASP A 349 -37.61 3.39 -19.87
CA ASP A 349 -37.41 4.84 -19.87
C ASP A 349 -35.94 5.26 -19.72
N SER A 350 -35.00 4.30 -19.75
CA SER A 350 -33.58 4.53 -19.49
C SER A 350 -33.26 5.19 -18.13
N SER A 351 -34.15 4.98 -17.14
CA SER A 351 -34.03 5.57 -15.80
C SER A 351 -32.89 4.99 -14.96
N LEU A 352 -32.37 3.82 -15.31
CA LEU A 352 -31.29 3.13 -14.58
C LEU A 352 -29.91 3.35 -15.21
N GLY A 353 -29.79 4.17 -16.24
CA GLY A 353 -28.54 4.40 -16.97
C GLY A 353 -27.41 4.96 -16.09
N TYR A 354 -27.76 5.79 -15.10
CA TYR A 354 -26.80 6.29 -14.11
C TYR A 354 -26.28 5.17 -13.19
N LEU A 355 -27.14 4.22 -12.83
CA LEU A 355 -26.79 3.08 -12.00
C LEU A 355 -25.94 2.09 -12.78
N ALA A 356 -26.28 1.81 -14.04
CA ALA A 356 -25.50 0.96 -14.93
C ALA A 356 -24.07 1.54 -15.17
N ALA A 357 -23.96 2.84 -15.42
CA ALA A 357 -22.67 3.51 -15.55
C ALA A 357 -21.88 3.51 -14.23
N GLY A 358 -22.53 3.84 -13.11
CA GLY A 358 -21.91 3.85 -11.79
C GLY A 358 -21.42 2.49 -11.33
N LEU A 359 -22.16 1.41 -11.62
CA LEU A 359 -21.74 0.04 -11.36
C LEU A 359 -20.52 -0.34 -12.20
N THR A 360 -20.52 0.01 -13.49
CA THR A 360 -19.37 -0.25 -14.38
C THR A 360 -18.10 0.40 -13.83
N GLU A 361 -18.16 1.67 -13.47
CA GLU A 361 -17.01 2.45 -13.01
C GLU A 361 -16.54 2.01 -11.62
N GLY A 362 -17.47 1.70 -10.72
CA GLY A 362 -17.15 1.11 -9.41
C GLY A 362 -16.48 -0.26 -9.54
N LEU A 363 -16.90 -1.08 -10.51
CA LEU A 363 -16.26 -2.37 -10.81
C LEU A 363 -14.84 -2.20 -11.37
N ILE A 364 -14.63 -1.28 -12.31
CA ILE A 364 -13.29 -0.97 -12.83
C ILE A 364 -12.36 -0.56 -11.68
N HIS A 365 -12.81 0.34 -10.79
CA HIS A 365 -12.04 0.80 -9.65
C HIS A 365 -11.65 -0.36 -8.71
N GLN A 366 -12.63 -1.16 -8.29
CA GLN A 366 -12.37 -2.24 -7.33
C GLN A 366 -11.60 -3.43 -7.91
N LEU A 367 -11.74 -3.71 -9.21
CA LEU A 367 -10.92 -4.72 -9.88
C LEU A 367 -9.49 -4.23 -10.10
N ALA A 368 -9.28 -2.93 -10.34
CA ALA A 368 -7.96 -2.33 -10.54
C ALA A 368 -7.11 -2.26 -9.25
N GLU A 369 -7.73 -2.39 -8.07
CA GLU A 369 -7.03 -2.54 -6.79
C GLU A 369 -6.31 -3.90 -6.66
N VAL A 370 -6.63 -4.88 -7.51
CA VAL A 370 -6.05 -6.23 -7.48
C VAL A 370 -4.75 -6.24 -8.28
N ARG A 371 -3.61 -6.41 -7.59
CA ARG A 371 -2.27 -6.42 -8.19
C ARG A 371 -2.05 -7.47 -9.29
N SER A 372 -2.83 -8.56 -9.31
CA SER A 372 -2.73 -9.63 -10.30
C SER A 372 -3.54 -9.39 -11.59
N LEU A 373 -4.33 -8.31 -11.67
CA LEU A 373 -5.15 -7.96 -12.83
C LEU A 373 -4.70 -6.63 -13.45
N ASP A 374 -4.56 -6.58 -14.77
CA ASP A 374 -4.41 -5.33 -15.52
C ASP A 374 -5.79 -4.87 -16.00
N VAL A 375 -6.47 -4.02 -15.24
CA VAL A 375 -7.82 -3.58 -15.60
C VAL A 375 -7.76 -2.41 -16.57
N VAL A 376 -8.37 -2.58 -17.74
CA VAL A 376 -8.49 -1.53 -18.74
C VAL A 376 -9.24 -0.36 -18.11
N SER A 377 -8.55 0.78 -18.07
CA SER A 377 -9.08 2.00 -17.46
C SER A 377 -10.43 2.41 -18.07
N ARG A 378 -11.21 3.20 -17.31
CA ARG A 378 -12.46 3.81 -17.77
C ARG A 378 -12.34 4.45 -19.16
N ASN A 379 -11.25 5.17 -19.41
CA ASN A 379 -11.00 5.85 -20.68
C ASN A 379 -10.68 4.89 -21.83
N GLY A 380 -10.15 3.69 -21.52
CA GLY A 380 -9.91 2.65 -22.51
C GLY A 380 -11.22 1.99 -22.98
N VAL A 381 -12.17 1.73 -22.07
CA VAL A 381 -13.45 1.08 -22.40
C VAL A 381 -14.55 2.05 -22.88
N LEU A 382 -14.45 3.35 -22.53
CA LEU A 382 -15.44 4.38 -22.88
C LEU A 382 -15.73 4.51 -24.39
N PRO A 383 -14.75 4.41 -25.31
CA PRO A 383 -15.00 4.45 -26.76
C PRO A 383 -15.89 3.31 -27.27
N TYR A 384 -16.03 2.22 -26.50
CA TYR A 384 -16.85 1.06 -26.84
C TYR A 384 -18.24 1.10 -26.17
N ARG A 385 -18.58 2.22 -25.51
CA ARG A 385 -19.89 2.46 -24.93
C ARG A 385 -20.91 2.70 -26.05
N ASN A 386 -21.97 1.89 -26.09
CA ASN A 386 -23.05 1.97 -27.09
C ASN A 386 -22.60 1.75 -28.54
N VAL A 387 -21.53 0.98 -28.75
CA VAL A 387 -21.06 0.62 -30.10
C VAL A 387 -21.48 -0.81 -30.43
N ASP A 388 -22.11 -1.00 -31.58
CA ASP A 388 -22.59 -2.31 -32.04
C ASP A 388 -21.45 -3.09 -32.73
N LEU A 389 -20.41 -3.42 -31.94
CA LEU A 389 -19.24 -4.18 -32.39
C LEU A 389 -19.25 -5.59 -31.80
N PRO A 390 -18.77 -6.61 -32.56
CA PRO A 390 -18.54 -7.94 -32.03
C PRO A 390 -17.58 -7.94 -30.83
N ARG A 391 -17.89 -8.74 -29.80
CA ARG A 391 -17.17 -8.75 -28.51
C ARG A 391 -15.69 -9.08 -28.64
N ASP A 392 -15.35 -10.01 -29.53
CA ASP A 392 -13.96 -10.39 -29.84
C ASP A 392 -13.16 -9.22 -30.45
N SER A 393 -13.82 -8.35 -31.22
CA SER A 393 -13.21 -7.17 -31.82
C SER A 393 -12.93 -6.10 -30.78
N ILE A 394 -13.85 -5.91 -29.81
CA ILE A 394 -13.66 -5.02 -28.66
C ILE A 394 -12.50 -5.52 -27.80
N ALA A 395 -12.47 -6.82 -27.48
CA ALA A 395 -11.38 -7.43 -26.71
C ALA A 395 -10.01 -7.26 -27.38
N ARG A 396 -9.93 -7.50 -28.69
CA ARG A 396 -8.70 -7.36 -29.48
C ARG A 396 -8.19 -5.92 -29.52
N ALA A 397 -9.09 -4.96 -29.67
CA ALA A 397 -8.74 -3.54 -29.69
C ALA A 397 -8.28 -3.04 -28.30
N LEU A 398 -8.80 -3.65 -27.23
CA LEU A 398 -8.40 -3.37 -25.85
C LEU A 398 -7.17 -4.18 -25.39
N GLY A 399 -6.76 -5.19 -26.17
CA GLY A 399 -5.76 -6.17 -25.75
C GLY A 399 -6.18 -6.99 -24.53
N ALA A 400 -7.49 -7.06 -24.24
CA ALA A 400 -8.04 -7.66 -23.03
C ALA A 400 -8.41 -9.12 -23.25
N GLY A 401 -7.86 -10.02 -22.43
CA GLY A 401 -8.21 -11.42 -22.43
C GLY A 401 -9.64 -11.65 -21.92
N THR A 402 -10.10 -10.93 -20.91
CA THR A 402 -11.47 -11.04 -20.36
C THR A 402 -12.28 -9.77 -20.58
N LEU A 403 -13.53 -9.92 -21.01
CA LEU A 403 -14.53 -8.86 -20.95
C LEU A 403 -15.53 -9.13 -19.82
N VAL A 404 -15.87 -8.11 -19.05
CA VAL A 404 -16.99 -8.14 -18.09
C VAL A 404 -18.13 -7.35 -18.71
N GLU A 405 -19.30 -7.96 -18.85
CA GLU A 405 -20.51 -7.29 -19.32
C GLU A 405 -21.62 -7.42 -18.28
N GLY A 406 -22.59 -6.51 -18.30
CA GLY A 406 -23.78 -6.69 -17.50
C GLY A 406 -24.96 -5.85 -17.94
N THR A 407 -26.10 -6.13 -17.33
CA THR A 407 -27.38 -5.48 -17.58
C THR A 407 -28.02 -5.07 -16.26
N VAL A 408 -28.76 -3.97 -16.28
CA VAL A 408 -29.53 -3.46 -15.15
C VAL A 408 -30.99 -3.34 -15.59
N GLU A 409 -31.88 -4.08 -14.94
CA GLU A 409 -33.31 -4.08 -15.25
C GLU A 409 -34.18 -3.82 -14.00
N PRO A 410 -35.28 -3.06 -14.12
CA PRO A 410 -36.24 -2.88 -13.03
C PRO A 410 -37.12 -4.13 -12.88
N VAL A 411 -37.30 -4.59 -11.64
CA VAL A 411 -38.17 -5.73 -11.29
C VAL A 411 -39.05 -5.33 -10.11
N ARG A 412 -40.27 -4.85 -10.39
CA ARG A 412 -41.23 -4.34 -9.38
C ARG A 412 -40.61 -3.25 -8.50
N ASP A 413 -40.40 -3.53 -7.21
CA ASP A 413 -39.79 -2.66 -6.18
C ASP A 413 -38.30 -2.95 -5.99
N ARG A 414 -37.66 -3.60 -6.97
CA ARG A 414 -36.25 -4.01 -6.92
C ARG A 414 -35.54 -3.68 -8.22
N VAL A 415 -34.23 -3.59 -8.14
CA VAL A 415 -33.35 -3.54 -9.31
C VAL A 415 -32.60 -4.86 -9.39
N ARG A 416 -32.61 -5.48 -10.58
CA ARG A 416 -31.84 -6.67 -10.88
C ARG A 416 -30.62 -6.30 -11.73
N VAL A 417 -29.44 -6.68 -11.26
CA VAL A 417 -28.18 -6.53 -11.96
C VAL A 417 -27.69 -7.91 -12.37
N THR A 418 -27.51 -8.12 -13.67
CA THR A 418 -26.98 -9.36 -14.23
C THR A 418 -25.58 -9.11 -14.78
N VAL A 419 -24.61 -9.94 -14.43
CA VAL A 419 -23.21 -9.80 -14.81
C VAL A 419 -22.73 -11.08 -15.49
N ARG A 420 -21.97 -10.97 -16.57
CA ARG A 420 -21.34 -12.09 -17.27
C ARG A 420 -19.87 -11.80 -17.59
N LEU A 421 -19.09 -12.86 -17.62
CA LEU A 421 -17.71 -12.85 -18.10
C LEU A 421 -17.68 -13.43 -19.50
N VAL A 422 -16.99 -12.76 -20.41
CA VAL A 422 -16.89 -13.11 -21.83
C VAL A 422 -15.43 -13.28 -22.21
N ASP A 423 -15.18 -14.30 -23.03
CA ASP A 423 -13.86 -14.61 -23.56
C ASP A 423 -13.43 -13.61 -24.62
N GLY A 424 -12.30 -12.93 -24.43
CA GLY A 424 -11.80 -11.96 -25.38
C GLY A 424 -11.33 -12.58 -26.70
N TYR A 425 -10.98 -13.86 -26.68
CA TYR A 425 -10.53 -14.61 -27.86
C TYR A 425 -11.67 -15.11 -28.73
N SER A 426 -12.68 -15.74 -28.13
CA SER A 426 -13.80 -16.36 -28.86
C SER A 426 -15.12 -15.58 -28.81
N GLY A 427 -15.24 -14.58 -27.93
CA GLY A 427 -16.49 -13.87 -27.67
C GLY A 427 -17.54 -14.69 -26.90
N ALA A 428 -17.20 -15.92 -26.47
CA ALA A 428 -18.11 -16.82 -25.76
C ALA A 428 -18.27 -16.45 -24.27
N ASP A 429 -19.45 -16.71 -23.70
CA ASP A 429 -19.67 -16.54 -22.25
C ASP A 429 -18.86 -17.59 -21.47
N LEU A 430 -17.98 -17.15 -20.56
CA LEU A 430 -17.04 -18.00 -19.81
C LEU A 430 -17.69 -18.72 -18.62
N LEU A 431 -18.67 -18.09 -17.97
CA LEU A 431 -19.31 -18.58 -16.74
C LEU A 431 -20.81 -18.28 -16.70
N ARG A 432 -21.54 -18.98 -15.82
CA ARG A 432 -22.94 -18.68 -15.51
C ARG A 432 -23.11 -17.25 -15.00
N ARG A 433 -24.10 -16.55 -15.54
CA ARG A 433 -24.43 -15.16 -15.18
C ARG A 433 -24.66 -15.04 -13.67
N ALA A 434 -24.05 -14.03 -13.05
CA ALA A 434 -24.32 -13.67 -11.66
C ALA A 434 -25.48 -12.67 -11.64
N THR A 435 -26.48 -12.91 -10.79
CA THR A 435 -27.67 -12.05 -10.69
C THR A 435 -27.78 -11.54 -9.26
N PHE A 436 -27.95 -10.24 -9.12
CA PHE A 436 -28.05 -9.56 -7.84
C PHE A 436 -29.35 -8.75 -7.82
N GLU A 437 -30.17 -8.93 -6.78
CA GLU A 437 -31.43 -8.20 -6.62
C GLU A 437 -31.35 -7.33 -5.37
N GLN A 438 -31.59 -6.03 -5.52
CA GLN A 438 -31.57 -5.07 -4.42
C GLN A 438 -32.89 -4.29 -4.36
N PRO A 439 -33.45 -4.01 -3.17
CA PRO A 439 -34.64 -3.17 -3.03
C PRO A 439 -34.40 -1.80 -3.66
N SER A 440 -35.35 -1.22 -4.40
CA SER A 440 -35.17 0.07 -5.09
C SER A 440 -35.12 1.29 -4.16
N ALA A 441 -35.23 1.08 -2.83
CA ALA A 441 -35.10 2.12 -1.83
C ALA A 441 -33.61 2.49 -1.63
N ASN A 442 -33.26 3.75 -1.87
CA ASN A 442 -31.90 4.31 -1.82
C ASN A 442 -30.91 3.75 -2.86
N LEU A 443 -31.24 3.94 -4.14
CA LEU A 443 -30.40 3.58 -5.31
C LEU A 443 -28.94 4.08 -5.25
N LEU A 444 -28.65 5.16 -4.51
CA LEU A 444 -27.30 5.70 -4.30
C LEU A 444 -26.45 4.88 -3.30
N GLN A 445 -27.05 4.38 -2.21
CA GLN A 445 -26.34 3.48 -1.28
C GLN A 445 -26.10 2.11 -1.92
N ILE A 446 -27.02 1.70 -2.81
CA ILE A 446 -26.92 0.46 -3.57
C ILE A 446 -25.73 0.50 -4.53
N ARG A 447 -25.41 1.66 -5.14
CA ARG A 447 -24.29 1.77 -6.09
C ARG A 447 -22.97 1.23 -5.52
N ASP A 448 -22.58 1.71 -4.34
CA ASP A 448 -21.26 1.40 -3.77
C ASP A 448 -21.25 0.02 -3.06
N SER A 449 -22.36 -0.36 -2.42
CA SER A 449 -22.49 -1.69 -1.80
C SER A 449 -22.57 -2.80 -2.86
N LEU A 450 -23.32 -2.56 -3.94
CA LEU A 450 -23.51 -3.51 -5.03
C LEU A 450 -22.26 -3.58 -5.93
N ALA A 451 -21.57 -2.47 -6.20
CA ALA A 451 -20.25 -2.53 -6.83
C ALA A 451 -19.25 -3.30 -5.97
N GLY A 452 -19.27 -3.11 -4.64
CA GLY A 452 -18.53 -3.91 -3.66
C GLY A 452 -18.81 -5.41 -3.74
N GLU A 453 -20.09 -5.76 -3.78
CA GLU A 453 -20.55 -7.15 -3.82
C GLU A 453 -20.26 -7.81 -5.16
N VAL A 454 -20.54 -7.13 -6.27
CA VAL A 454 -20.28 -7.60 -7.63
C VAL A 454 -18.78 -7.68 -7.88
N ALA A 455 -17.97 -6.72 -7.42
CA ALA A 455 -16.51 -6.79 -7.54
C ALA A 455 -15.92 -7.89 -6.67
N ARG A 456 -16.46 -8.17 -5.48
CA ARG A 456 -16.01 -9.32 -4.66
C ARG A 456 -16.22 -10.63 -5.43
N VAL A 457 -17.40 -10.82 -6.02
CA VAL A 457 -17.72 -12.00 -6.84
C VAL A 457 -16.86 -12.04 -8.11
N LEU A 458 -16.64 -10.89 -8.75
CA LEU A 458 -15.81 -10.79 -9.94
C LEU A 458 -14.33 -10.99 -9.64
N ARG A 459 -13.80 -10.56 -8.49
CA ARG A 459 -12.40 -10.83 -8.09
C ARG A 459 -12.16 -12.30 -7.85
N GLU A 460 -13.10 -12.96 -7.18
CA GLU A 460 -13.05 -14.42 -7.01
C GLU A 460 -13.08 -15.13 -8.36
N ARG A 461 -13.97 -14.71 -9.28
CA ARG A 461 -14.13 -15.31 -10.61
C ARG A 461 -13.07 -14.92 -11.63
N LEU A 462 -12.51 -13.71 -11.57
CA LEU A 462 -11.44 -13.22 -12.45
C LEU A 462 -10.07 -13.68 -11.97
N GLY A 463 -9.86 -13.75 -10.66
CA GLY A 463 -8.68 -14.41 -10.09
C GLY A 463 -8.68 -15.90 -10.41
N GLU A 464 -9.85 -16.54 -10.39
CA GLU A 464 -10.04 -17.85 -11.01
C GLU A 464 -9.74 -17.76 -12.51
N GLU A 465 -10.48 -17.00 -13.34
CA GLU A 465 -10.33 -16.96 -14.81
C GLU A 465 -8.94 -16.58 -15.34
N VAL A 466 -8.21 -15.71 -14.65
CA VAL A 466 -6.83 -15.34 -15.01
C VAL A 466 -5.88 -16.47 -14.67
N ARG A 467 -5.96 -17.01 -13.45
CA ARG A 467 -5.22 -18.24 -13.09
C ARG A 467 -5.57 -19.34 -14.09
N LEU A 468 -6.85 -19.51 -14.38
CA LEU A 468 -7.39 -20.46 -15.33
C LEU A 468 -6.79 -20.28 -16.72
N ARG A 469 -6.61 -19.06 -17.19
CA ARG A 469 -6.10 -18.86 -18.55
C ARG A 469 -4.59 -18.81 -18.66
N GLU A 470 -3.89 -18.52 -17.58
CA GLU A 470 -2.45 -18.77 -17.47
C GLU A 470 -2.19 -20.26 -17.41
N GLU A 471 -2.98 -20.98 -16.61
CA GLU A 471 -3.07 -22.43 -16.58
C GLU A 471 -3.42 -22.98 -17.99
N ARG A 472 -4.39 -22.39 -18.69
CA ARG A 472 -4.78 -22.72 -20.08
C ARG A 472 -3.72 -22.31 -21.10
N ALA A 473 -2.90 -21.29 -20.84
CA ALA A 473 -1.79 -20.92 -21.71
C ALA A 473 -0.58 -21.86 -21.51
N GLY A 474 -0.51 -22.51 -20.35
CA GLY A 474 0.44 -23.57 -20.02
C GLY A 474 0.14 -24.92 -20.69
N THR A 475 -1.08 -25.12 -21.21
CA THR A 475 -1.46 -26.36 -21.92
C THR A 475 -2.14 -26.08 -23.26
N ARG A 476 -1.78 -26.84 -24.30
CA ARG A 476 -2.54 -26.85 -25.57
C ARG A 476 -3.67 -27.88 -25.56
N SER A 477 -3.81 -28.65 -24.48
CA SER A 477 -4.79 -29.71 -24.32
C SER A 477 -6.07 -29.17 -23.67
N THR A 478 -7.14 -29.07 -24.47
CA THR A 478 -8.47 -28.69 -23.97
C THR A 478 -9.01 -29.68 -22.95
N GLU A 479 -8.64 -30.96 -23.07
CA GLU A 479 -9.01 -31.98 -22.11
C GLU A 479 -8.30 -31.73 -20.77
N ALA A 480 -6.98 -31.54 -20.77
CA ALA A 480 -6.22 -31.28 -19.53
C ALA A 480 -6.76 -30.04 -18.81
N TRP A 481 -6.95 -28.97 -19.55
CA TRP A 481 -7.54 -27.71 -19.08
C TRP A 481 -8.89 -27.93 -18.38
N THR A 482 -9.82 -28.60 -19.05
CA THR A 482 -11.17 -28.88 -18.50
C THR A 482 -11.11 -29.73 -17.24
N ARG A 483 -10.17 -30.67 -17.16
CA ARG A 483 -9.98 -31.52 -15.97
C ARG A 483 -9.47 -30.74 -14.77
N VAL A 484 -8.54 -29.80 -14.95
CA VAL A 484 -8.12 -28.91 -13.87
C VAL A 484 -9.31 -28.12 -13.33
N GLN A 485 -10.14 -27.57 -14.20
CA GLN A 485 -11.34 -26.83 -13.80
C GLN A 485 -12.33 -27.64 -12.98
N GLN A 486 -12.59 -28.88 -13.41
CA GLN A 486 -13.39 -29.80 -12.64
C GLN A 486 -12.77 -30.09 -11.27
N ALA A 487 -11.46 -30.29 -11.21
CA ALA A 487 -10.76 -30.56 -9.97
C ALA A 487 -10.81 -29.38 -9.00
N GLU A 488 -10.60 -28.15 -9.47
CA GLU A 488 -10.65 -26.96 -8.62
C GLU A 488 -12.03 -26.73 -7.99
N ALA A 489 -13.10 -26.93 -8.77
CA ALA A 489 -14.47 -26.87 -8.26
C ALA A 489 -14.69 -27.91 -7.15
N ILE A 490 -14.31 -29.18 -7.40
CA ILE A 490 -14.42 -30.25 -6.40
C ILE A 490 -13.58 -29.93 -5.15
N ARG A 491 -12.40 -29.33 -5.33
CA ARG A 491 -11.53 -28.93 -4.22
C ARG A 491 -12.18 -27.86 -3.35
N LYS A 492 -12.81 -26.84 -3.95
CA LYS A 492 -13.52 -25.77 -3.23
C LYS A 492 -14.70 -26.31 -2.41
N ASP A 493 -15.44 -27.27 -2.98
CA ASP A 493 -16.50 -27.97 -2.25
C ASP A 493 -15.92 -28.75 -1.06
N GLY A 494 -14.79 -29.43 -1.26
CA GLY A 494 -14.04 -30.12 -0.20
C GLY A 494 -13.58 -29.20 0.92
N GLU A 495 -13.07 -28.01 0.58
CA GLU A 495 -12.67 -26.99 1.55
C GLU A 495 -13.84 -26.47 2.38
N SER A 496 -14.99 -26.23 1.74
CA SER A 496 -16.20 -25.79 2.42
C SER A 496 -16.70 -26.83 3.44
N LEU A 497 -16.64 -28.11 3.08
CA LEU A 497 -16.98 -29.20 4.00
C LEU A 497 -15.97 -29.33 5.16
N ALA A 498 -14.68 -29.14 4.88
CA ALA A 498 -13.65 -29.15 5.92
C ALA A 498 -13.85 -28.02 6.93
N GLN A 499 -14.18 -26.81 6.47
CA GLN A 499 -14.52 -25.67 7.32
C GLN A 499 -15.78 -25.91 8.15
N ALA A 500 -16.76 -26.63 7.60
CA ALA A 500 -17.97 -27.04 8.30
C ALA A 500 -17.77 -28.24 9.26
N GLY A 501 -16.53 -28.73 9.44
CA GLY A 501 -16.21 -29.86 10.30
C GLY A 501 -16.58 -31.23 9.74
N LYS A 502 -17.00 -31.33 8.47
CA LYS A 502 -17.41 -32.58 7.81
C LYS A 502 -16.21 -33.26 7.16
N MET A 503 -15.29 -33.75 7.99
CA MET A 503 -13.96 -34.18 7.53
C MET A 503 -13.98 -35.37 6.56
N ASP A 504 -14.80 -36.40 6.81
CA ASP A 504 -14.85 -37.58 5.94
C ASP A 504 -15.33 -37.24 4.52
N SER A 505 -16.39 -36.42 4.45
CA SER A 505 -16.92 -35.91 3.17
C SER A 505 -15.91 -35.01 2.46
N ALA A 506 -15.18 -34.17 3.19
CA ALA A 506 -14.11 -33.35 2.63
C ALA A 506 -12.97 -34.22 2.05
N MET A 507 -12.55 -35.27 2.78
CA MET A 507 -11.51 -36.20 2.31
C MET A 507 -11.93 -36.96 1.06
N ALA A 508 -13.20 -37.34 0.94
CA ALA A 508 -13.73 -37.97 -0.28
C ALA A 508 -13.66 -37.03 -1.49
N LEU A 509 -14.00 -35.74 -1.32
CA LEU A 509 -13.88 -34.75 -2.39
C LEU A 509 -12.42 -34.46 -2.75
N PHE A 510 -11.50 -34.44 -1.78
CA PHE A 510 -10.07 -34.33 -2.07
C PHE A 510 -9.53 -35.54 -2.83
N ALA A 511 -9.94 -36.76 -2.51
CA ALA A 511 -9.55 -37.95 -3.29
C ALA A 511 -10.04 -37.88 -4.74
N ARG A 512 -11.27 -37.37 -4.95
CA ARG A 512 -11.83 -37.14 -6.28
C ARG A 512 -11.10 -36.02 -7.03
N THR A 513 -10.71 -34.95 -6.33
CA THR A 513 -9.87 -33.86 -6.85
C THR A 513 -8.55 -34.42 -7.38
N ASP A 514 -7.84 -35.21 -6.58
CA ASP A 514 -6.56 -35.83 -6.97
C ASP A 514 -6.71 -36.70 -8.23
N SER A 515 -7.74 -37.54 -8.27
CA SER A 515 -8.04 -38.41 -9.41
C SER A 515 -8.30 -37.60 -10.70
N THR A 516 -8.96 -36.44 -10.56
CA THR A 516 -9.27 -35.55 -11.68
C THR A 516 -8.02 -34.83 -12.19
N LEU A 517 -7.17 -34.32 -11.29
CA LEU A 517 -5.87 -33.73 -11.65
C LEU A 517 -4.92 -34.78 -12.26
N ALA A 518 -4.93 -36.02 -11.79
CA ALA A 518 -4.17 -37.11 -12.40
C ALA A 518 -4.64 -37.43 -13.83
N SER A 519 -5.90 -37.19 -14.15
CA SER A 519 -6.40 -37.25 -15.53
C SER A 519 -5.92 -36.07 -16.36
N ALA A 520 -5.82 -34.87 -15.77
CA ALA A 520 -5.26 -33.70 -16.45
C ALA A 520 -3.77 -33.89 -16.78
N GLU A 521 -2.96 -34.40 -15.83
CA GLU A 521 -1.56 -34.75 -16.06
C GLU A 521 -1.38 -35.73 -17.24
N ARG A 522 -2.27 -36.71 -17.39
CA ARG A 522 -2.21 -37.66 -18.52
C ARG A 522 -2.58 -37.02 -19.86
N ALA A 523 -3.48 -36.04 -19.83
CA ALA A 523 -3.95 -35.34 -21.02
C ALA A 523 -2.96 -34.27 -21.52
N ASP A 524 -2.08 -33.76 -20.65
CA ASP A 524 -0.89 -32.98 -21.01
C ASP A 524 0.26 -33.22 -20.01
N PRO A 525 1.18 -34.15 -20.32
CA PRO A 525 2.29 -34.47 -19.43
C PRO A 525 3.35 -33.36 -19.29
N THR A 526 3.33 -32.35 -20.17
CA THR A 526 4.30 -31.25 -20.16
C THR A 526 3.82 -30.05 -19.34
N TRP A 527 2.54 -30.03 -18.99
CA TRP A 527 1.93 -28.97 -18.21
C TRP A 527 2.09 -29.23 -16.71
N ILE A 528 2.78 -28.33 -16.01
CA ILE A 528 3.18 -28.54 -14.61
C ILE A 528 2.07 -28.27 -13.59
N ASP A 529 1.08 -27.43 -13.90
CA ASP A 529 0.10 -26.95 -12.91
C ASP A 529 -0.73 -28.09 -12.29
N PRO A 530 -1.23 -29.10 -13.04
CA PRO A 530 -1.90 -30.24 -12.42
C PRO A 530 -1.01 -30.98 -11.40
N ILE A 531 0.29 -31.06 -11.66
CA ILE A 531 1.25 -31.72 -10.78
C ILE A 531 1.43 -30.89 -9.49
N VAL A 532 1.61 -29.57 -9.63
CA VAL A 532 1.76 -28.64 -8.50
C VAL A 532 0.48 -28.62 -7.65
N LEU A 533 -0.70 -28.52 -8.28
CA LEU A 533 -2.01 -28.54 -7.61
C LEU A 533 -2.23 -29.83 -6.80
N ARG A 534 -1.79 -30.99 -7.31
CA ARG A 534 -1.84 -32.25 -6.54
C ARG A 534 -0.92 -32.21 -5.33
N GLY A 535 0.28 -31.66 -5.47
CA GLY A 535 1.18 -31.47 -4.33
C GLY A 535 0.59 -30.51 -3.28
N GLN A 536 -0.05 -29.41 -3.70
CA GLN A 536 -0.75 -28.47 -2.80
C GLN A 536 -1.94 -29.13 -2.10
N LEU A 537 -2.70 -29.96 -2.81
CA LEU A 537 -3.79 -30.76 -2.24
C LEU A 537 -3.27 -31.74 -1.17
N VAL A 538 -2.11 -32.36 -1.41
CA VAL A 538 -1.44 -33.20 -0.42
C VAL A 538 -1.01 -32.37 0.81
N GLU A 539 -0.38 -31.21 0.63
CA GLU A 539 -0.02 -30.32 1.74
C GLU A 539 -1.25 -29.94 2.57
N ARG A 540 -2.37 -29.65 1.90
CA ARG A 540 -3.63 -29.34 2.57
C ARG A 540 -4.17 -30.51 3.39
N ARG A 541 -4.15 -31.73 2.85
CA ARG A 541 -4.53 -32.95 3.58
C ARG A 541 -3.60 -33.22 4.76
N VAL A 542 -2.30 -32.96 4.61
CA VAL A 542 -1.32 -33.03 5.72
C VAL A 542 -1.70 -32.05 6.83
N ARG A 543 -2.06 -30.80 6.50
CA ARG A 543 -2.51 -29.82 7.52
C ARG A 543 -3.74 -30.26 8.27
N LEU A 544 -4.75 -30.79 7.57
CA LEU A 544 -6.03 -31.17 8.17
C LEU A 544 -5.94 -32.45 9.00
N THR A 545 -5.20 -33.45 8.51
CA THR A 545 -5.13 -34.79 9.15
C THR A 545 -3.92 -34.97 10.05
N ARG A 546 -2.92 -34.10 9.93
CA ARG A 546 -1.58 -34.24 10.55
C ARG A 546 -0.90 -35.58 10.24
N ASN A 547 -1.26 -36.24 9.14
CA ASN A 547 -0.69 -37.52 8.74
C ASN A 547 0.65 -37.34 7.99
N PRO A 548 1.80 -37.74 8.57
CA PRO A 548 3.10 -37.57 7.94
C PRO A 548 3.31 -38.50 6.73
N ALA A 549 2.57 -39.61 6.61
CA ALA A 549 2.72 -40.56 5.50
C ALA A 549 2.40 -39.96 4.12
N LEU A 550 1.59 -38.88 4.10
CA LEU A 550 1.23 -38.18 2.87
C LEU A 550 2.36 -37.27 2.36
N ILE A 551 3.35 -36.93 3.18
CA ILE A 551 4.36 -35.94 2.82
C ILE A 551 5.23 -36.41 1.66
N GLU A 552 5.61 -37.69 1.64
CA GLU A 552 6.40 -38.27 0.54
C GLU A 552 5.64 -38.23 -0.79
N GLN A 553 4.31 -38.40 -0.75
CA GLN A 553 3.47 -38.23 -1.94
C GLN A 553 3.60 -36.81 -2.49
N GLY A 554 3.50 -35.79 -1.62
CA GLY A 554 3.64 -34.39 -2.00
C GLY A 554 5.02 -34.08 -2.57
N LEU A 555 6.08 -34.57 -1.92
CA LEU A 555 7.45 -34.39 -2.39
C LEU A 555 7.67 -35.03 -3.76
N ALA A 556 7.07 -36.19 -4.03
CA ALA A 556 7.10 -36.82 -5.35
C ALA A 556 6.42 -35.96 -6.44
N HIS A 557 5.31 -35.27 -6.12
CA HIS A 557 4.71 -34.29 -7.04
C HIS A 557 5.67 -33.13 -7.33
N THR A 558 6.27 -32.54 -6.30
CA THR A 558 7.22 -31.42 -6.50
C THR A 558 8.45 -31.83 -7.30
N ALA A 559 8.99 -33.04 -7.07
CA ALA A 559 10.13 -33.55 -7.81
C ALA A 559 9.80 -33.72 -9.31
N ARG A 560 8.60 -34.21 -9.64
CA ARG A 560 8.14 -34.31 -11.03
C ARG A 560 7.95 -32.94 -11.68
N ALA A 561 7.31 -32.00 -10.98
CA ALA A 561 7.11 -30.64 -11.49
C ALA A 561 8.46 -29.95 -11.79
N LEU A 562 9.42 -30.04 -10.86
CA LEU A 562 10.75 -29.44 -11.00
C LEU A 562 11.65 -30.16 -12.02
N ALA A 563 11.35 -31.42 -12.37
CA ALA A 563 12.01 -32.10 -13.48
C ALA A 563 11.59 -31.52 -14.84
N ILE A 564 10.38 -30.97 -14.95
CA ILE A 564 9.85 -30.33 -16.16
C ILE A 564 10.22 -28.83 -16.16
N ALA A 565 10.04 -28.14 -15.03
CA ALA A 565 10.32 -26.73 -14.86
C ALA A 565 11.21 -26.47 -13.61
N PRO A 566 12.55 -26.55 -13.76
CA PRO A 566 13.48 -26.46 -12.62
C PRO A 566 13.50 -25.11 -11.88
N GLU A 567 12.99 -24.07 -12.51
CA GLU A 567 12.95 -22.69 -12.02
C GLU A 567 11.52 -22.20 -11.76
N ASP A 568 10.55 -23.11 -11.58
CA ASP A 568 9.20 -22.73 -11.20
C ASP A 568 9.13 -22.33 -9.69
N PRO A 569 8.81 -21.06 -9.36
CA PRO A 569 8.83 -20.59 -7.96
C PRO A 569 7.79 -21.30 -7.09
N GLY A 570 6.62 -21.64 -7.65
CA GLY A 570 5.54 -22.33 -6.92
C GLY A 570 5.90 -23.77 -6.54
N ALA A 571 6.53 -24.52 -7.45
CA ALA A 571 7.00 -25.87 -7.19
C ALA A 571 8.17 -25.90 -6.19
N ILE A 572 9.07 -24.91 -6.25
CA ILE A 572 10.15 -24.74 -5.26
C ILE A 572 9.56 -24.42 -3.87
N GLU A 573 8.62 -23.47 -3.79
CA GLU A 573 7.91 -23.09 -2.55
C GLU A 573 7.20 -24.27 -1.91
N LEU A 574 6.49 -25.06 -2.72
CA LEU A 574 5.76 -26.23 -2.24
C LEU A 574 6.70 -27.31 -1.71
N ARG A 575 7.85 -27.53 -2.37
CA ARG A 575 8.88 -28.47 -1.89
C ARG A 575 9.46 -28.02 -0.55
N GLY A 576 9.81 -26.74 -0.43
CA GLY A 576 10.27 -26.15 0.83
C GLY A 576 9.24 -26.28 1.95
N THR A 577 7.97 -26.00 1.65
CA THR A 577 6.86 -26.14 2.59
C THR A 577 6.68 -27.58 3.04
N LEU A 578 6.68 -28.56 2.14
CA LEU A 578 6.54 -29.98 2.49
C LEU A 578 7.74 -30.51 3.29
N ARG A 579 8.97 -30.07 2.98
CA ARG A 579 10.17 -30.37 3.79
C ARG A 579 10.04 -29.82 5.21
N TYR A 580 9.54 -28.59 5.35
CA TYR A 580 9.26 -28.02 6.66
C TYR A 580 8.16 -28.79 7.40
N ARG A 581 7.08 -29.21 6.73
CA ARG A 581 6.04 -30.07 7.33
C ARG A 581 6.59 -31.42 7.77
N ARG A 582 7.51 -32.02 7.00
CA ARG A 582 8.19 -33.27 7.37
C ARG A 582 8.95 -33.10 8.68
N TRP A 583 9.69 -32.00 8.80
CA TRP A 583 10.37 -31.66 10.04
C TRP A 583 9.38 -31.47 11.19
N GLN A 584 8.26 -30.77 10.98
CA GLN A 584 7.26 -30.51 12.02
C GLN A 584 6.53 -31.77 12.54
N LEU A 585 6.15 -32.69 11.66
CA LEU A 585 5.26 -33.82 12.01
C LEU A 585 6.01 -35.13 12.25
N ALA A 586 7.11 -35.36 11.56
CA ALA A 586 7.83 -36.64 11.63
C ALA A 586 9.15 -36.56 12.42
N ARG A 587 9.69 -35.35 12.66
CA ARG A 587 11.00 -35.04 13.29
C ARG A 587 12.03 -36.19 13.18
N PRO A 588 12.97 -36.13 12.22
CA PRO A 588 14.00 -37.17 12.09
C PRO A 588 14.66 -37.47 13.45
N PRO A 589 14.79 -38.74 13.86
CA PRO A 589 15.33 -39.09 15.18
C PRO A 589 16.80 -38.67 15.32
N ASN A 590 17.51 -38.50 14.20
CA ASN A 590 18.86 -37.97 14.16
C ASN A 590 18.85 -36.42 14.10
N PRO A 591 19.42 -35.71 15.08
CA PRO A 591 19.49 -34.25 15.10
C PRO A 591 20.16 -33.61 13.88
N GLN A 592 21.21 -34.23 13.32
CA GLN A 592 21.88 -33.73 12.12
C GLN A 592 20.98 -33.83 10.89
N GLN A 593 20.23 -34.93 10.76
CA GLN A 593 19.26 -35.09 9.67
C GLN A 593 18.09 -34.10 9.83
N ALA A 594 17.64 -33.86 11.06
CA ALA A 594 16.61 -32.85 11.33
C ALA A 594 17.08 -31.44 10.97
N ALA A 595 18.33 -31.08 11.30
CA ALA A 595 18.92 -29.79 10.95
C ALA A 595 19.10 -29.63 9.43
N ALA A 596 19.59 -30.65 8.73
CA ALA A 596 19.76 -30.64 7.28
C ALA A 596 18.41 -30.46 6.56
N LEU A 597 17.37 -31.17 6.99
CA LEU A 597 16.02 -31.05 6.42
C LEU A 597 15.45 -29.64 6.56
N LEU A 598 15.72 -28.98 7.69
CA LEU A 598 15.27 -27.62 7.96
C LEU A 598 16.03 -26.59 7.13
N ASP A 599 17.34 -26.79 6.94
CA ASP A 599 18.19 -25.98 6.07
C ASP A 599 17.76 -26.11 4.59
N ASP A 600 17.48 -27.32 4.13
CA ASP A 600 16.95 -27.57 2.78
C ASP A 600 15.59 -26.89 2.55
N ALA A 601 14.71 -26.95 3.55
CA ALA A 601 13.42 -26.25 3.49
C ALA A 601 13.60 -24.73 3.40
N ARG A 602 14.51 -24.17 4.21
CA ARG A 602 14.84 -22.74 4.20
C ARG A 602 15.38 -22.30 2.84
N LYS A 603 16.37 -23.01 2.30
CA LYS A 603 16.99 -22.68 1.01
C LYS A 603 15.97 -22.67 -0.14
N ASP A 604 15.07 -23.65 -0.16
CA ASP A 604 14.00 -23.69 -1.17
C ASP A 604 13.09 -22.46 -1.04
N LEU A 605 12.61 -22.17 0.17
CA LEU A 605 11.69 -21.06 0.38
C LEU A 605 12.34 -19.70 0.11
N GLU A 606 13.57 -19.47 0.56
CA GLU A 606 14.33 -18.25 0.26
C GLU A 606 14.55 -18.10 -1.24
N ARG A 607 14.93 -19.19 -1.93
CA ARG A 607 15.05 -19.20 -3.39
C ARG A 607 13.73 -18.83 -4.07
N ALA A 608 12.61 -19.42 -3.65
CA ALA A 608 11.30 -19.11 -4.20
C ALA A 608 10.94 -17.62 -4.01
N THR A 609 11.17 -17.05 -2.81
CA THR A 609 10.90 -15.63 -2.55
C THR A 609 11.84 -14.66 -3.28
N ASN A 610 13.08 -15.09 -3.58
CA ASN A 610 14.01 -14.29 -4.37
C ASN A 610 13.60 -14.26 -5.85
N MET A 611 12.99 -15.33 -6.35
CA MET A 611 12.49 -15.44 -7.72
C MET A 611 11.15 -14.73 -7.87
N GLU A 612 10.26 -14.87 -6.88
CA GLU A 612 8.94 -14.25 -6.85
C GLU A 612 8.70 -13.54 -5.50
N PRO A 613 9.05 -12.24 -5.40
CA PRO A 613 8.88 -11.46 -4.16
C PRO A 613 7.42 -11.25 -3.72
N THR A 614 6.44 -11.58 -4.56
CA THR A 614 5.01 -11.52 -4.26
C THR A 614 4.45 -12.81 -3.66
N LEU A 615 5.28 -13.87 -3.52
CA LEU A 615 4.85 -15.19 -3.09
C LEU A 615 4.60 -15.25 -1.57
N ALA A 616 3.44 -14.74 -1.15
CA ALA A 616 3.08 -14.56 0.25
C ALA A 616 3.09 -15.87 1.07
N SER A 617 2.71 -17.00 0.46
CA SER A 617 2.71 -18.31 1.13
C SER A 617 4.12 -18.79 1.51
N ALA A 618 5.12 -18.51 0.68
CA ALA A 618 6.53 -18.81 0.98
C ALA A 618 7.00 -18.02 2.21
N TYR A 619 6.73 -16.72 2.25
CA TYR A 619 7.04 -15.88 3.40
C TYR A 619 6.31 -16.33 4.67
N ALA A 620 5.06 -16.77 4.55
CA ALA A 620 4.31 -17.30 5.69
C ALA A 620 4.97 -18.56 6.27
N THR A 621 5.45 -19.47 5.41
CA THR A 621 6.20 -20.66 5.83
C THR A 621 7.57 -20.31 6.41
N LEU A 622 8.33 -19.41 5.76
CA LEU A 622 9.61 -18.90 6.27
C LEU A 622 9.45 -18.28 7.65
N SER A 623 8.42 -17.48 7.88
CA SER A 623 8.16 -16.88 9.19
C SER A 623 7.98 -17.93 10.27
N SER A 624 7.31 -19.04 9.95
CA SER A 624 7.16 -20.18 10.85
C SER A 624 8.50 -20.89 11.09
N LEU A 625 9.28 -21.09 10.02
CA LEU A 625 10.56 -21.76 10.07
C LEU A 625 11.55 -20.98 10.95
N TYR A 626 11.75 -19.69 10.66
CA TYR A 626 12.63 -18.82 11.44
C TYR A 626 12.22 -18.74 12.90
N TYR A 627 10.91 -18.68 13.18
CA TYR A 627 10.40 -18.68 14.55
C TYR A 627 10.79 -19.96 15.31
N GLN A 628 10.69 -21.13 14.64
CA GLN A 628 11.08 -22.42 15.23
C GLN A 628 12.60 -22.54 15.40
N THR A 629 13.40 -21.96 14.50
CA THR A 629 14.86 -21.92 14.62
C THR A 629 15.38 -20.79 15.51
N LYS A 630 14.49 -20.09 16.23
CA LYS A 630 14.80 -18.98 17.13
C LYS A 630 15.47 -17.77 16.43
N ASP A 631 15.28 -17.62 15.12
CA ASP A 631 15.61 -16.40 14.39
C ASP A 631 14.40 -15.46 14.41
N LEU A 632 14.26 -14.70 15.51
CA LEU A 632 13.10 -13.84 15.73
C LEU A 632 13.05 -12.66 14.75
N GLN A 633 14.21 -12.15 14.33
CA GLN A 633 14.29 -11.05 13.37
C GLN A 633 13.86 -11.52 11.98
N GLY A 634 14.39 -12.65 11.52
CA GLY A 634 13.96 -13.29 10.26
C GLY A 634 12.47 -13.65 10.30
N ALA A 635 11.98 -14.18 11.43
CA ALA A 635 10.57 -14.49 11.61
C ALA A 635 9.66 -13.26 11.49
N ALA A 636 10.00 -12.16 12.16
CA ALA A 636 9.25 -10.91 12.10
C ALA A 636 9.23 -10.31 10.69
N LEU A 637 10.39 -10.30 10.01
CA LEU A 637 10.50 -9.77 8.65
C LEU A 637 9.68 -10.61 7.66
N ALA A 638 9.83 -11.93 7.68
CA ALA A 638 9.08 -12.82 6.82
C ALA A 638 7.58 -12.78 7.10
N ALA A 639 7.16 -12.75 8.38
CA ALA A 639 5.73 -12.64 8.74
C ALA A 639 5.13 -11.32 8.22
N ARG A 640 5.89 -10.23 8.32
CA ARG A 640 5.46 -8.92 7.83
C ARG A 640 5.31 -8.92 6.32
N ARG A 641 6.29 -9.46 5.59
CA ARG A 641 6.22 -9.61 4.13
C ARG A 641 5.01 -10.45 3.71
N ALA A 642 4.80 -11.60 4.36
CA ALA A 642 3.63 -12.44 4.09
C ALA A 642 2.31 -11.66 4.24
N TYR A 643 2.19 -10.86 5.30
CA TYR A 643 1.01 -10.06 5.57
C TYR A 643 0.82 -8.87 4.61
N GLU A 644 1.91 -8.21 4.22
CA GLU A 644 1.88 -7.07 3.29
C GLU A 644 1.55 -7.51 1.85
N GLU A 645 1.97 -8.70 1.44
CA GLU A 645 1.64 -9.25 0.12
C GLU A 645 0.25 -9.88 0.07
N ASP A 646 -0.14 -10.66 1.08
CA ASP A 646 -1.50 -11.20 1.19
C ASP A 646 -1.98 -11.27 2.66
N ALA A 647 -2.73 -10.26 3.05
CA ALA A 647 -3.33 -10.18 4.37
C ALA A 647 -4.46 -11.21 4.60
N TYR A 648 -4.95 -11.90 3.56
CA TYR A 648 -6.10 -12.81 3.59
C TYR A 648 -5.72 -14.28 3.45
N LEU A 649 -4.43 -14.62 3.53
CA LEU A 649 -3.97 -16.00 3.59
C LEU A 649 -4.78 -16.82 4.60
N THR A 650 -5.02 -18.08 4.27
CA THR A 650 -5.77 -19.02 5.14
C THR A 650 -5.18 -19.17 6.55
N ASN A 651 -3.89 -18.85 6.73
CA ASN A 651 -3.16 -18.85 7.99
C ASN A 651 -2.84 -17.42 8.51
N ALA A 652 -3.58 -16.39 8.08
CA ALA A 652 -3.34 -15.00 8.48
C ALA A 652 -3.36 -14.79 10.00
N ALA A 653 -4.19 -15.53 10.74
CA ALA A 653 -4.18 -15.49 12.21
C ALA A 653 -2.86 -16.01 12.80
N ASP A 654 -2.23 -17.02 12.20
CA ASP A 654 -0.88 -17.48 12.60
C ASP A 654 0.20 -16.43 12.30
N ILE A 655 0.09 -15.73 11.17
CA ILE A 655 1.02 -14.68 10.77
C ILE A 655 0.95 -13.49 11.74
N LEU A 656 -0.26 -13.01 12.04
CA LEU A 656 -0.45 -11.91 13.00
C LEU A 656 -0.03 -12.30 14.42
N GLY A 657 -0.34 -13.52 14.86
CA GLY A 657 0.17 -14.05 16.13
C GLY A 657 1.70 -14.03 16.18
N ARG A 658 2.38 -14.51 15.13
CA ARG A 658 3.85 -14.44 15.04
C ARG A 658 4.37 -13.01 15.05
N LEU A 659 3.74 -12.09 14.31
CA LEU A 659 4.11 -10.67 14.31
C LEU A 659 4.01 -10.08 15.72
N PHE A 660 2.97 -10.42 16.46
CA PHE A 660 2.83 -10.04 17.87
C PHE A 660 3.96 -10.61 18.73
N PHE A 661 4.10 -11.94 18.80
CA PHE A 661 5.05 -12.60 19.69
C PHE A 661 6.50 -12.23 19.38
N THR A 662 6.89 -12.18 18.10
CA THR A 662 8.24 -11.73 17.73
C THR A 662 8.48 -10.26 18.11
N SER A 663 7.50 -9.37 17.90
CA SER A 663 7.63 -7.97 18.33
C SER A 663 7.72 -7.86 19.85
N TYR A 664 6.97 -8.68 20.58
CA TYR A 664 6.97 -8.73 22.04
C TYR A 664 8.31 -9.21 22.60
N ASP A 665 8.85 -10.30 22.05
CA ASP A 665 10.12 -10.90 22.49
C ASP A 665 11.32 -10.02 22.14
N LEU A 666 11.25 -9.27 21.03
CA LEU A 666 12.26 -8.28 20.62
C LEU A 666 12.12 -6.91 21.32
N ASP A 667 11.21 -6.78 22.30
CA ASP A 667 10.90 -5.53 23.02
C ASP A 667 10.48 -4.35 22.10
N GLN A 668 9.84 -4.66 20.96
CA GLN A 668 9.31 -3.69 20.00
C GLN A 668 7.88 -3.25 20.36
N GLN A 669 7.75 -2.51 21.45
CA GLN A 669 6.46 -2.18 22.10
C GLN A 669 5.36 -1.68 21.15
N ARG A 670 5.66 -0.68 20.30
CA ARG A 670 4.69 -0.12 19.34
C ARG A 670 4.21 -1.13 18.31
N GLN A 671 5.10 -2.03 17.86
CA GLN A 671 4.73 -3.06 16.89
C GLN A 671 3.90 -4.16 17.55
N ALA A 672 4.28 -4.60 18.75
CA ALA A 672 3.50 -5.59 19.51
C ALA A 672 2.06 -5.10 19.74
N GLN A 673 1.89 -3.85 20.19
CA GLN A 673 0.56 -3.26 20.39
C GLN A 673 -0.26 -3.22 19.09
N ARG A 674 0.35 -2.75 17.99
CA ARG A 674 -0.30 -2.70 16.66
C ARG A 674 -0.79 -4.08 16.22
N TRP A 675 0.06 -5.09 16.29
CA TRP A 675 -0.28 -6.43 15.78
C TRP A 675 -1.31 -7.15 16.66
N CYS A 676 -1.26 -6.95 17.98
CA CYS A 676 -2.31 -7.46 18.87
C CYS A 676 -3.67 -6.81 18.55
N GLN A 677 -3.72 -5.48 18.38
CA GLN A 677 -4.96 -4.77 18.01
C GLN A 677 -5.52 -5.21 16.66
N GLU A 678 -4.65 -5.37 15.65
CA GLU A 678 -5.07 -5.84 14.33
C GLU A 678 -5.61 -7.27 14.38
N GLY A 679 -4.97 -8.14 15.16
CA GLY A 679 -5.45 -9.50 15.42
C GLY A 679 -6.82 -9.54 16.10
N VAL A 680 -7.01 -8.77 17.18
CA VAL A 680 -8.29 -8.64 17.88
C VAL A 680 -9.39 -8.17 16.93
N ARG A 681 -9.10 -7.17 16.09
CA ARG A 681 -10.05 -6.62 15.11
C ARG A 681 -10.50 -7.64 14.08
N ARG A 682 -9.59 -8.48 13.59
CA ARG A 682 -9.84 -9.40 12.47
C ARG A 682 -10.30 -10.80 12.90
N PHE A 683 -9.84 -11.26 14.06
CA PHE A 683 -9.98 -12.64 14.52
C PHE A 683 -10.42 -12.69 15.99
N ALA A 684 -11.50 -11.98 16.32
CA ALA A 684 -12.01 -11.85 17.70
C ALA A 684 -12.37 -13.19 18.39
N ARG A 685 -12.55 -14.28 17.62
CA ARG A 685 -12.82 -15.64 18.14
C ARG A 685 -11.59 -16.54 18.18
N ASP A 686 -10.42 -16.01 17.87
CA ASP A 686 -9.16 -16.73 17.98
C ASP A 686 -8.49 -16.40 19.32
N PHE A 687 -8.28 -17.43 20.15
CA PHE A 687 -7.80 -17.26 21.52
C PHE A 687 -6.44 -16.55 21.60
N ARG A 688 -5.62 -16.62 20.53
CA ARG A 688 -4.28 -15.99 20.49
C ARG A 688 -4.34 -14.47 20.64
N PHE A 689 -5.44 -13.85 20.26
CA PHE A 689 -5.61 -12.41 20.39
C PHE A 689 -6.25 -11.99 21.73
N LEU A 690 -6.71 -12.95 22.53
CA LEU A 690 -6.96 -12.75 23.96
C LEU A 690 -5.65 -12.95 24.75
N GLU A 691 -4.87 -13.96 24.37
CA GLU A 691 -3.53 -14.24 24.90
C GLU A 691 -2.61 -13.03 24.68
N CYS A 692 -2.59 -12.42 23.49
CA CYS A 692 -1.74 -11.24 23.24
C CYS A 692 -2.04 -10.08 24.21
N GLN A 693 -3.32 -9.87 24.56
CA GLN A 693 -3.70 -8.84 25.53
C GLN A 693 -3.24 -9.18 26.96
N LEU A 694 -3.21 -10.47 27.35
CA LEU A 694 -2.61 -10.88 28.61
C LEU A 694 -1.11 -10.59 28.64
N TYR A 695 -0.39 -10.95 27.58
CA TYR A 695 1.05 -10.66 27.44
C TYR A 695 1.35 -9.17 27.56
N MET A 696 0.55 -8.30 26.93
CA MET A 696 0.70 -6.84 27.03
C MET A 696 0.68 -6.38 28.51
N MET A 697 -0.20 -6.91 29.35
CA MET A 697 -0.30 -6.54 30.78
C MET A 697 0.87 -7.05 31.63
N THR A 698 1.71 -7.94 31.12
CA THR A 698 2.91 -8.39 31.85
C THR A 698 4.13 -7.47 31.65
N ARG A 699 4.04 -6.44 30.79
CA ARG A 699 5.10 -5.41 30.66
C ARG A 699 4.63 -4.08 30.06
N LEU A 700 3.86 -4.13 28.97
CA LEU A 700 3.62 -3.02 28.04
C LEU A 700 2.40 -2.16 28.39
N GLU A 701 1.43 -2.72 29.09
CA GLU A 701 0.24 -2.03 29.61
C GLU A 701 0.26 -1.99 31.14
N ASP A 702 -0.50 -1.07 31.73
CA ASP A 702 -0.74 -1.07 33.17
C ASP A 702 -1.50 -2.33 33.59
N PRO A 703 -1.19 -2.92 34.76
CA PRO A 703 -1.82 -4.15 35.20
C PRO A 703 -3.31 -3.93 35.53
N ASP A 704 -4.20 -4.66 34.84
CA ASP A 704 -5.64 -4.73 35.10
C ASP A 704 -6.05 -6.16 35.47
N ILE A 705 -6.09 -6.45 36.78
CA ILE A 705 -6.34 -7.80 37.31
C ILE A 705 -7.74 -8.33 36.92
N PRO A 706 -8.85 -7.57 37.08
CA PRO A 706 -10.16 -8.01 36.62
C PRO A 706 -10.22 -8.32 35.13
N ARG A 707 -9.56 -7.52 34.27
CA ARG A 707 -9.46 -7.80 32.84
C ARG A 707 -8.65 -9.06 32.57
N ALA A 708 -7.54 -9.29 33.29
CA ALA A 708 -6.73 -10.49 33.13
C ALA A 708 -7.54 -11.77 33.39
N TRP A 709 -8.34 -11.83 34.47
CA TRP A 709 -9.23 -12.96 34.73
C TRP A 709 -10.30 -13.17 33.65
N ARG A 710 -10.88 -12.07 33.13
CA ARG A 710 -11.86 -12.15 32.04
C ARG A 710 -11.25 -12.68 30.74
N LEU A 711 -10.02 -12.26 30.42
CA LEU A 711 -9.30 -12.75 29.24
C LEU A 711 -8.99 -14.24 29.37
N LEU A 712 -8.50 -14.70 30.53
CA LEU A 712 -8.27 -16.12 30.80
C LEU A 712 -9.55 -16.96 30.60
N ALA A 713 -10.68 -16.53 31.19
CA ALA A 713 -11.96 -17.22 31.02
C ALA A 713 -12.41 -17.26 29.55
N GLY A 714 -12.15 -16.18 28.79
CA GLY A 714 -12.38 -16.15 27.35
C GLY A 714 -11.51 -17.15 26.58
N ILE A 715 -10.23 -17.25 26.93
CA ILE A 715 -9.29 -18.22 26.34
C ILE A 715 -9.76 -19.65 26.59
N ASP A 716 -10.14 -19.99 27.84
CA ASP A 716 -10.63 -21.32 28.21
C ASP A 716 -11.85 -21.75 27.38
N SER A 717 -12.71 -20.81 27.02
CA SER A 717 -13.91 -21.05 26.20
C SER A 717 -13.60 -21.34 24.73
N LEU A 718 -12.48 -20.84 24.21
CA LEU A 718 -12.10 -20.92 22.79
C LEU A 718 -11.08 -22.03 22.49
N VAL A 719 -10.30 -22.43 23.51
CA VAL A 719 -9.25 -23.44 23.35
C VAL A 719 -9.83 -24.86 23.22
N PRO A 720 -9.30 -25.70 22.31
CA PRO A 720 -9.70 -27.11 22.18
C PRO A 720 -9.54 -27.89 23.49
N ALA A 721 -10.51 -28.77 23.79
CA ALA A 721 -10.57 -29.49 25.06
C ALA A 721 -9.28 -30.27 25.39
N GLN A 722 -8.62 -30.85 24.38
CA GLN A 722 -7.38 -31.62 24.56
C GLN A 722 -6.20 -30.78 25.05
N ARG A 723 -6.18 -29.48 24.76
CA ARG A 723 -5.10 -28.56 25.14
C ARG A 723 -5.49 -27.58 26.24
N ARG A 724 -6.76 -27.59 26.64
CA ARG A 724 -7.33 -26.59 27.57
C ARG A 724 -6.60 -26.57 28.90
N GLN A 725 -6.30 -27.72 29.49
CA GLN A 725 -5.66 -27.78 30.80
C GLN A 725 -4.26 -27.14 30.80
N VAL A 726 -3.40 -27.50 29.82
CA VAL A 726 -2.04 -26.97 29.73
C VAL A 726 -2.06 -25.47 29.41
N ILE A 727 -2.91 -25.04 28.47
CA ILE A 727 -3.04 -23.62 28.13
C ILE A 727 -3.60 -22.82 29.32
N HIS A 728 -4.60 -23.34 30.03
CA HIS A 728 -5.15 -22.70 31.23
C HIS A 728 -4.08 -22.40 32.26
N LEU A 729 -3.28 -23.39 32.64
CA LEU A 729 -2.21 -23.22 33.63
C LEU A 729 -1.18 -22.19 33.17
N ARG A 730 -0.84 -22.22 31.87
CA ARG A 730 0.11 -21.29 31.25
C ARG A 730 -0.40 -19.84 31.28
N GLU A 731 -1.63 -19.62 30.82
CA GLU A 731 -2.24 -18.28 30.82
C GLU A 731 -2.51 -17.78 32.24
N GLN A 732 -2.81 -18.69 33.18
CA GLN A 732 -2.93 -18.36 34.60
C GLN A 732 -1.60 -17.88 35.20
N MET A 733 -0.46 -18.35 34.69
CA MET A 733 0.86 -17.81 35.04
C MET A 733 1.06 -16.38 34.52
N LEU A 734 0.51 -16.01 33.36
CA LEU A 734 0.51 -14.61 32.89
C LEU A 734 -0.41 -13.71 33.75
N VAL A 735 -1.51 -14.26 34.27
CA VAL A 735 -2.32 -13.56 35.27
C VAL A 735 -1.51 -13.35 36.56
N ALA A 736 -0.75 -14.36 37.01
CA ALA A 736 0.17 -14.21 38.14
C ALA A 736 1.23 -13.13 37.89
N ALA A 737 1.81 -13.07 36.67
CA ALA A 737 2.72 -11.99 36.27
C ALA A 737 2.08 -10.60 36.36
N THR A 738 0.82 -10.48 35.92
CA THR A 738 0.05 -9.22 36.00
C THR A 738 -0.19 -8.80 37.46
N ILE A 739 -0.53 -9.76 38.33
CA ILE A 739 -0.73 -9.54 39.77
C ILE A 739 0.60 -9.16 40.45
N ALA A 740 1.70 -9.80 40.08
CA ALA A 740 3.04 -9.48 40.57
C ALA A 740 3.44 -8.04 40.20
N ARG A 741 3.18 -7.60 38.96
CA ARG A 741 3.41 -6.21 38.53
C ARG A 741 2.54 -5.19 39.26
N ALA A 742 1.34 -5.59 39.70
CA ALA A 742 0.50 -4.75 40.55
C ALA A 742 0.98 -4.68 42.02
N GLY A 743 2.08 -5.37 42.37
CA GLY A 743 2.67 -5.37 43.72
C GLY A 743 1.98 -6.29 44.72
N LEU A 744 1.03 -7.14 44.30
CA LEU A 744 0.26 -8.01 45.17
C LEU A 744 0.95 -9.38 45.33
N LYS A 745 2.05 -9.42 46.08
CA LYS A 745 2.93 -10.60 46.19
C LYS A 745 2.22 -11.88 46.64
N ASP A 746 1.49 -11.83 47.76
CA ASP A 746 0.82 -13.01 48.31
C ASP A 746 -0.22 -13.60 47.34
N SER A 747 -0.97 -12.73 46.65
CA SER A 747 -1.92 -13.15 45.63
C SER A 747 -1.22 -13.79 44.44
N ALA A 748 -0.10 -13.22 43.98
CA ALA A 748 0.69 -13.78 42.90
C ALA A 748 1.20 -15.18 43.26
N HIS A 749 1.73 -15.37 44.48
CA HIS A 749 2.17 -16.69 44.97
C HIS A 749 1.03 -17.71 44.98
N GLN A 750 -0.15 -17.37 45.50
CA GLN A 750 -1.29 -18.28 45.47
C GLN A 750 -1.66 -18.69 44.04
N VAL A 751 -1.57 -17.75 43.08
CA VAL A 751 -1.82 -18.07 41.67
C VAL A 751 -0.74 -18.99 41.12
N ILE A 752 0.53 -18.73 41.39
CA ILE A 752 1.66 -19.57 40.97
C ILE A 752 1.47 -21.01 41.46
N GLU A 753 1.18 -21.19 42.75
CA GLU A 753 1.06 -22.53 43.36
C GLU A 753 -0.03 -23.38 42.70
N ARG A 754 -1.18 -22.78 42.35
CA ARG A 754 -2.26 -23.50 41.62
C ARG A 754 -1.99 -23.68 40.13
N SER A 755 -1.03 -22.96 39.56
CA SER A 755 -0.69 -23.00 38.12
C SER A 755 0.44 -23.96 37.79
N ARG A 756 1.01 -24.66 38.77
CA ARG A 756 2.06 -25.66 38.53
C ARG A 756 1.50 -26.90 37.81
N GLY A 757 2.20 -27.33 36.78
CA GLY A 757 1.91 -28.57 36.05
C GLY A 757 2.58 -29.79 36.66
N THR A 758 2.12 -30.97 36.27
CA THR A 758 2.82 -32.24 36.50
C THR A 758 3.75 -32.54 35.33
N PRO A 759 4.76 -33.42 35.47
CA PRO A 759 5.65 -33.81 34.36
C PRO A 759 4.90 -34.36 33.14
N GLU A 760 3.73 -34.96 33.34
CA GLU A 760 2.88 -35.45 32.24
C GLU A 760 2.18 -34.32 31.48
N LEU A 761 1.87 -33.21 32.17
CA LEU A 761 1.20 -32.04 31.59
C LEU A 761 2.20 -31.03 31.00
N ASP A 762 3.42 -30.98 31.53
CA ASP A 762 4.48 -30.04 31.14
C ASP A 762 5.82 -30.76 30.93
N PRO A 763 5.93 -31.64 29.92
CA PRO A 763 7.16 -32.42 29.68
C PRO A 763 8.35 -31.52 29.32
N ASP A 764 8.09 -30.41 28.62
CA ASP A 764 9.10 -29.45 28.17
C ASP A 764 9.46 -28.41 29.26
N HIS A 765 8.81 -28.47 30.43
CA HIS A 765 9.04 -27.57 31.56
C HIS A 765 8.75 -26.08 31.24
N ASP A 766 7.83 -25.80 30.30
CA ASP A 766 7.44 -24.45 29.90
C ASP A 766 6.77 -23.69 31.05
N LEU A 767 5.97 -24.35 31.90
CA LEU A 767 5.36 -23.72 33.08
C LEU A 767 6.42 -23.37 34.13
N VAL A 768 7.50 -24.14 34.21
CA VAL A 768 8.65 -23.84 35.09
C VAL A 768 9.37 -22.58 34.63
N ALA A 769 9.59 -22.43 33.32
CA ALA A 769 10.15 -21.20 32.76
C ALA A 769 9.23 -19.99 33.00
N MET A 770 7.91 -20.16 32.86
CA MET A 770 6.97 -19.09 33.16
C MET A 770 6.92 -18.75 34.66
N GLU A 771 6.99 -19.73 35.56
CA GLU A 771 7.11 -19.45 37.01
C GLU A 771 8.37 -18.62 37.28
N ALA A 772 9.51 -18.98 36.70
CA ALA A 772 10.75 -18.22 36.85
C ALA A 772 10.59 -16.75 36.39
N PHE A 773 9.84 -16.51 35.31
CA PHE A 773 9.52 -15.16 34.86
C PHE A 773 8.69 -14.39 35.91
N VAL A 774 7.64 -15.00 36.46
CA VAL A 774 6.82 -14.36 37.52
C VAL A 774 7.66 -14.08 38.77
N ARG A 775 8.54 -15.01 39.18
CA ARG A 775 9.45 -14.86 40.32
C ARG A 775 10.42 -13.69 40.11
N THR A 776 10.87 -13.48 38.87
CA THR A 776 11.70 -12.32 38.52
C THR A 776 10.95 -11.01 38.76
N LEU A 777 9.67 -10.92 38.34
CA LEU A 777 8.82 -9.75 38.58
C LEU A 777 8.55 -9.48 40.07
N LEU A 778 8.55 -10.52 40.91
CA LEU A 778 8.38 -10.40 42.37
C LEU A 778 9.66 -9.96 43.10
N GLY A 779 10.79 -9.94 42.38
CA GLY A 779 12.13 -9.67 42.94
C GLY A 779 12.79 -10.91 43.56
N GLU A 780 12.30 -12.11 43.29
CA GLU A 780 12.75 -13.39 43.88
C GLU A 780 13.80 -14.06 42.99
N GLN A 781 14.93 -13.37 42.82
CA GLN A 781 15.95 -13.76 41.83
C GLN A 781 16.53 -15.16 42.07
N ASP A 782 16.85 -15.53 43.32
CA ASP A 782 17.40 -16.85 43.63
C ASP A 782 16.44 -18.00 43.27
N GLU A 783 15.14 -17.80 43.48
CA GLU A 783 14.10 -18.76 43.11
C GLU A 783 13.99 -18.90 41.59
N ALA A 784 13.93 -17.75 40.90
CA ALA A 784 13.89 -17.70 39.44
C ALA A 784 15.07 -18.46 38.81
N ILE A 785 16.29 -18.28 39.35
CA ILE A 785 17.48 -18.99 38.89
C ILE A 785 17.37 -20.50 39.12
N ARG A 786 16.88 -20.95 40.27
CA ARG A 786 16.72 -22.38 40.54
C ARG A 786 15.73 -23.04 39.57
N LEU A 787 14.64 -22.34 39.25
CA LEU A 787 13.66 -22.79 38.26
C LEU A 787 14.26 -22.81 36.85
N LEU A 788 15.02 -21.79 36.46
CA LEU A 788 15.74 -21.76 35.17
C LEU A 788 16.79 -22.88 35.07
N GLN A 789 17.49 -23.22 36.16
CA GLN A 789 18.40 -24.37 36.19
C GLN A 789 17.66 -25.68 35.89
N ARG A 790 16.47 -25.88 36.45
CA ARG A 790 15.63 -27.04 36.15
C ARG A 790 15.18 -27.04 34.69
N TYR A 791 14.76 -25.88 34.17
CA TYR A 791 14.35 -25.73 32.78
C TYR A 791 15.48 -26.07 31.79
N VAL A 792 16.68 -25.51 32.01
CA VAL A 792 17.85 -25.76 31.15
C VAL A 792 18.37 -27.20 31.29
N ALA A 793 18.24 -27.82 32.47
CA ALA A 793 18.59 -29.22 32.65
C ALA A 793 17.66 -30.15 31.84
N ALA A 794 16.37 -29.81 31.73
CA ALA A 794 15.41 -30.53 30.90
C ALA A 794 15.56 -30.21 29.41
N ASN A 795 16.01 -28.99 29.06
CA ASN A 795 16.16 -28.49 27.69
C ASN A 795 17.57 -27.90 27.45
N PRO A 796 18.63 -28.73 27.31
CA PRO A 796 20.01 -28.24 27.21
C PRO A 796 20.29 -27.31 26.02
N GLU A 797 19.51 -27.44 24.95
CA GLU A 797 19.51 -26.60 23.75
C GLU A 797 18.92 -25.20 23.97
N HIS A 798 18.14 -25.00 25.05
CA HIS A 798 17.60 -23.71 25.47
C HIS A 798 18.51 -22.96 26.45
N SER A 799 19.78 -23.34 26.52
CA SER A 799 20.79 -22.63 27.32
C SER A 799 20.98 -21.19 26.82
N PHE A 800 21.09 -20.25 27.77
CA PHE A 800 21.34 -18.85 27.48
C PHE A 800 22.74 -18.68 26.85
N ARG A 801 22.92 -17.75 25.92
CA ARG A 801 24.23 -17.49 25.29
C ARG A 801 24.87 -16.25 25.89
N VAL A 802 26.13 -16.34 26.33
CA VAL A 802 26.92 -15.19 26.80
C VAL A 802 27.12 -14.22 25.61
N GLY A 803 26.64 -12.99 25.75
CA GLY A 803 26.71 -11.98 24.68
C GLY A 803 25.78 -12.24 23.48
N GLY A 804 24.82 -13.17 23.61
CA GLY A 804 23.71 -13.35 22.66
C GLY A 804 22.45 -12.58 23.07
N ASP A 805 21.38 -12.70 22.27
CA ASP A 805 20.10 -12.08 22.57
C ASP A 805 19.46 -12.73 23.80
N ILE A 806 19.74 -12.17 24.98
CA ILE A 806 19.03 -12.52 26.21
C ILE A 806 17.66 -11.83 26.11
N PHE A 807 16.60 -12.64 26.05
CA PHE A 807 15.22 -12.15 26.12
C PHE A 807 15.08 -11.16 27.26
N TRP A 808 14.36 -10.06 27.03
CA TRP A 808 14.22 -8.99 28.01
C TRP A 808 13.66 -9.48 29.36
N TRP A 809 12.95 -10.61 29.35
CA TRP A 809 12.36 -11.28 30.51
C TRP A 809 13.41 -11.54 31.60
N TRP A 810 14.68 -11.71 31.19
CA TRP A 810 15.79 -12.10 32.06
C TRP A 810 16.83 -10.99 32.27
N TRP A 811 16.57 -9.76 31.80
CA TRP A 811 17.53 -8.64 31.94
C TRP A 811 17.92 -8.38 33.40
N ASP A 812 16.97 -8.47 34.34
CA ASP A 812 17.23 -8.27 35.77
C ASP A 812 18.10 -9.37 36.39
N LEU A 813 18.17 -10.55 35.76
CA LEU A 813 18.96 -11.69 36.24
C LEU A 813 20.39 -11.71 35.68
N GLN A 814 20.71 -10.88 34.67
CA GLN A 814 22.01 -10.96 33.95
C GLN A 814 23.24 -10.79 34.86
N LYS A 815 23.11 -10.02 35.93
CA LYS A 815 24.19 -9.77 36.90
C LYS A 815 24.29 -10.85 37.98
N HIS A 816 23.30 -11.74 38.06
CA HIS A 816 23.26 -12.79 39.06
C HIS A 816 24.28 -13.90 38.73
N PRO A 817 25.18 -14.30 39.65
CA PRO A 817 26.20 -15.31 39.37
C PRO A 817 25.60 -16.64 38.88
N GLY A 818 24.46 -17.04 39.45
CA GLY A 818 23.75 -18.25 39.03
C GLY A 818 23.18 -18.18 37.60
N PHE A 819 22.84 -16.99 37.09
CA PHE A 819 22.41 -16.82 35.69
C PHE A 819 23.60 -16.91 34.73
N GLN A 820 24.75 -16.32 35.12
CA GLN A 820 25.97 -16.39 34.33
C GLN A 820 26.48 -17.84 34.19
N ALA A 821 26.30 -18.66 35.22
CA ALA A 821 26.61 -20.09 35.18
C ALA A 821 25.71 -20.88 34.21
N LEU A 822 24.50 -20.41 33.94
CA LEU A 822 23.59 -20.99 32.94
C LEU A 822 23.93 -20.55 31.51
N ALA A 823 24.69 -19.47 31.36
CA ALA A 823 25.02 -18.91 30.07
C ALA A 823 26.25 -19.62 29.46
N ARG A 824 26.11 -20.21 28.27
CA ARG A 824 27.21 -20.83 27.54
C ARG A 824 28.04 -19.80 26.77
N PRO A 825 29.38 -19.94 26.69
CA PRO A 825 30.22 -19.12 25.82
C PRO A 825 29.77 -19.22 24.35
N ARG A 826 29.91 -18.14 23.56
CA ARG A 826 29.79 -18.24 22.10
C ARG A 826 30.92 -19.13 21.58
N SER A 827 30.58 -20.26 20.98
CA SER A 827 31.49 -21.14 20.22
C SER A 827 31.91 -20.50 18.91
#